data_AF-A0A7Y3BDD5-F1
#
_entry.id   AF-A0A7Y3BDD5-F1
#
_cell.length_a   1.000
_cell.length_b   1.000
_cell.length_c   1.000
_cell.angle_alpha   90.00
_cell.angle_beta   90.00
_cell.angle_gamma   90.00
#
_symmetry.space_group_name_H-M   'P 1'
#
loop_
_entity.id
_entity.type
_entity.pdbx_description
1 polymer ?
#
loop_
_entity_poly.entity_id
_entity_poly.type
_entity_poly.pdbx_seq_one_letter_code
_entity_poly.pdbx_strand_id
1 'polypeptide(L)'
;MSDTPEVPENEEEKRPSGPTISIADEMRTSYLDYAMSVIVSRAIPDLRDGLKPVHRRILYAMHETGNTHDKSYRKSARPVGDTMGKYHPHGDGAIYDALVRMAQPFSMSLPLLDGQGNFGSMDGDNPAAMRYTEVRMDKPAAFLLTDIEKDTVNFQDNYDGKDREPSVLPARYPNMLVNGAGGIAVGMATNIPPHNLGEVIDGTLALIDDPDLTSERLMEYIPAPDFPTGGIILGRAGARKAYMEGRGSVIIRAKTRVEEIRKDRYAIVLDEIPYQVNKASMIEKIAELVRDKKLEGISGIQDESDRVGVRVVIELKRDATPDVVINQLFRFSQMQTSFGCNMLALNGGRPETLMLRDFLTYFIGFREEVVARRTAFDLRKARERSHVLCGLAVAGSNVDEVVATIRSSADAPEARQRLMERRWPAEDIAPYIQLIDDPGHTMNDDGTYNLSETQARAILELRLQRLTQIGVKEVTDELEELAAKIKDYLDILGSRERIMSIISNELREVKEQFAVPRRTEIVDWSGDMEDEDLIEREDMVVTVTQSGYIKRTPLADFRAQKRGGKGVSGGTLKDDDVVTSLFVANTHTQLLFFTTDGMAYKLKTWRLPLGGRTSKGKAIVNILPIPTGISIAAMMPVDRDEEEWDQLQIVFATSTGDVRRNALSDFTNVKSNGKIAMKLPEGVSLVNARIASESDDVMLITAQGRAIRFPTTAVRVFKGRDSTGVRGIKLSEDDTVVSMSVIRHFEATPEERAGYLKMRRAAAGIGEDTEISDDEDATEGAISPERYSEMAEAEDMILTITANGAGKLSSSHDYPVRGRGGQGVRAMDAAMRGGALLASFPVDLSDQIMLATSKGQSIRVPVEGISFRSRGAGGVKVFNTSDGEVVVSVAWIADQDDGEDVGEALVGNSEETGESTNSAEE
;
A
#
# COMPACT_ATOMS: atom_id res chain seq x y z
N MET A 1 -11.84 -53.56 -29.53
CA MET A 1 -10.64 -54.24 -28.99
C MET A 1 -10.50 -53.78 -27.57
N SER A 2 -10.89 -54.62 -26.62
CA SER A 2 -10.88 -54.36 -25.18
C SER A 2 -9.81 -55.27 -24.57
N ASP A 3 -8.58 -54.78 -24.46
CA ASP A 3 -7.51 -55.49 -23.76
C ASP A 3 -7.59 -55.13 -22.28
N THR A 4 -8.24 -56.01 -21.50
CA THR A 4 -8.02 -56.07 -20.05
C THR A 4 -7.07 -57.25 -19.83
N PRO A 5 -5.86 -57.05 -19.27
CA PRO A 5 -4.95 -58.16 -19.02
C PRO A 5 -5.50 -59.05 -17.91
N GLU A 6 -5.65 -60.34 -18.15
CA GLU A 6 -5.93 -61.33 -17.11
C GLU A 6 -4.72 -61.48 -16.18
N VAL A 7 -4.98 -61.44 -14.86
CA VAL A 7 -3.99 -61.62 -13.81
C VAL A 7 -3.73 -63.14 -13.66
N PRO A 8 -2.48 -63.63 -13.54
CA PRO A 8 -2.22 -65.06 -13.39
C PRO A 8 -2.81 -65.60 -12.09
N GLU A 9 -3.53 -66.73 -12.16
CA GLU A 9 -3.88 -67.53 -10.99
C GLU A 9 -2.60 -68.07 -10.34
N ASN A 10 -2.12 -67.38 -9.30
CA ASN A 10 -1.10 -67.92 -8.42
C ASN A 10 -1.78 -68.68 -7.27
N GLU A 11 -1.29 -69.90 -7.09
CA GLU A 11 -1.64 -70.88 -6.05
C GLU A 11 -1.77 -70.24 -4.66
N GLU A 12 -2.68 -70.80 -3.85
CA GLU A 12 -3.03 -70.39 -2.49
C GLU A 12 -1.80 -70.13 -1.59
N GLU A 13 -1.28 -68.91 -1.62
CA GLU A 13 -0.49 -68.37 -0.51
C GLU A 13 -1.41 -68.35 0.71
N LYS A 14 -1.09 -69.18 1.70
CA LYS A 14 -1.71 -69.15 3.03
C LYS A 14 -1.65 -67.73 3.57
N ARG A 15 -2.76 -66.99 3.41
CA ARG A 15 -2.92 -65.65 3.98
C ARG A 15 -2.64 -65.76 5.49
N PRO A 16 -1.78 -64.87 6.06
CA PRO A 16 -1.48 -64.92 7.48
C PRO A 16 -2.79 -64.84 8.27
N SER A 17 -2.95 -65.78 9.22
CA SER A 17 -4.08 -65.83 10.15
C SER A 17 -4.02 -64.64 11.10
N GLY A 18 -4.58 -63.51 10.67
CA GLY A 18 -4.70 -62.28 11.44
C GLY A 18 -5.91 -61.48 10.97
N PRO A 19 -6.34 -60.46 11.74
CA PRO A 19 -7.40 -59.57 11.31
C PRO A 19 -7.03 -58.92 9.96
N THR A 20 -7.95 -58.98 9.00
CA THR A 20 -7.79 -58.33 7.70
C THR A 20 -8.38 -56.93 7.78
N ILE A 21 -7.61 -55.92 7.38
CA ILE A 21 -8.05 -54.53 7.35
C ILE A 21 -8.05 -54.06 5.88
N SER A 22 -9.10 -53.35 5.50
CA SER A 22 -9.20 -52.68 4.19
C SER A 22 -8.15 -51.57 4.11
N ILE A 23 -7.35 -51.55 3.04
CA ILE A 23 -6.34 -50.49 2.80
C ILE A 23 -6.99 -49.10 2.82
N ALA A 24 -8.18 -48.96 2.23
CA ALA A 24 -8.90 -47.69 2.19
C ALA A 24 -9.32 -47.21 3.59
N ASP A 25 -9.76 -48.14 4.45
CA ASP A 25 -10.19 -47.82 5.81
C ASP A 25 -8.99 -47.52 6.72
N GLU A 26 -7.88 -48.26 6.57
CA GLU A 26 -6.64 -47.99 7.30
C GLU A 26 -6.05 -46.63 6.91
N MET A 27 -5.96 -46.33 5.61
CA MET A 27 -5.46 -45.04 5.13
C MET A 27 -6.32 -43.89 5.64
N ARG A 28 -7.65 -44.05 5.64
CA ARG A 28 -8.57 -43.01 6.16
C ARG A 28 -8.39 -42.81 7.65
N THR A 29 -8.34 -43.88 8.42
CA THR A 29 -8.23 -43.84 9.89
C THR A 29 -6.90 -43.24 10.31
N SER A 30 -5.79 -43.78 9.80
CA SER A 30 -4.44 -43.26 10.06
C SER A 30 -4.28 -41.79 9.65
N TYR A 31 -4.86 -41.37 8.51
CA TYR A 31 -4.83 -39.97 8.09
C TYR A 31 -5.65 -39.06 9.02
N LEU A 32 -6.85 -39.47 9.42
CA LEU A 32 -7.71 -38.69 10.31
C LEU A 32 -7.10 -38.54 11.70
N ASP A 33 -6.53 -39.61 12.25
CA ASP A 33 -5.87 -39.57 13.56
C ASP A 33 -4.65 -38.63 13.56
N TYR A 34 -3.82 -38.72 12.51
CA TYR A 34 -2.70 -37.80 12.33
C TYR A 34 -3.18 -36.36 12.16
N ALA A 35 -4.18 -36.12 11.32
CA ALA A 35 -4.72 -34.78 11.06
C ALA A 35 -5.28 -34.15 12.34
N MET A 36 -6.10 -34.88 13.10
CA MET A 36 -6.69 -34.41 14.35
C MET A 36 -5.63 -34.11 15.40
N SER A 37 -4.62 -34.99 15.55
CA SER A 37 -3.50 -34.76 16.46
C SER A 37 -2.71 -33.49 16.11
N VAL A 38 -2.44 -33.24 14.82
CA VAL A 38 -1.73 -32.03 14.37
C VAL A 38 -2.56 -30.77 14.61
N ILE A 39 -3.87 -30.81 14.35
CA ILE A 39 -4.79 -29.69 14.53
C ILE A 39 -4.88 -29.30 16.01
N VAL A 40 -5.20 -30.25 16.88
CA VAL A 40 -5.54 -29.99 18.30
C VAL A 40 -4.30 -29.86 19.17
N SER A 41 -3.26 -30.66 18.92
CA SER A 41 -2.15 -30.85 19.87
C SER A 41 -0.80 -30.29 19.38
N ARG A 42 -0.77 -29.56 18.26
CA ARG A 42 0.49 -29.01 17.72
C ARG A 42 0.35 -27.60 17.14
N ALA A 43 -0.49 -27.42 16.13
CA ALA A 43 -0.39 -26.26 15.24
C ALA A 43 -1.20 -25.04 15.71
N ILE A 44 -2.41 -25.27 16.24
CA ILE A 44 -3.38 -24.22 16.54
C ILE A 44 -3.40 -23.96 18.04
N PRO A 45 -3.29 -22.70 18.49
CA PRO A 45 -3.34 -22.37 19.92
C PRO A 45 -4.76 -22.44 20.48
N ASP A 46 -4.87 -22.62 21.79
CA ASP A 46 -6.15 -22.53 22.52
C ASP A 46 -6.48 -21.07 22.82
N LEU A 47 -7.73 -20.65 22.57
CA LEU A 47 -8.15 -19.26 22.74
C LEU A 47 -8.00 -18.76 24.18
N ARG A 48 -8.11 -19.66 25.17
CA ARG A 48 -8.21 -19.31 26.59
C ARG A 48 -6.91 -18.74 27.15
N ASP A 49 -5.77 -19.26 26.68
CA ASP A 49 -4.44 -18.81 27.10
C ASP A 49 -3.57 -18.26 25.97
N GLY A 50 -3.97 -18.43 24.71
CA GLY A 50 -3.20 -17.95 23.56
C GLY A 50 -1.93 -18.76 23.29
N LEU A 51 -1.80 -19.97 23.83
CA LEU A 51 -0.57 -20.75 23.77
C LEU A 51 -0.74 -22.03 22.97
N LYS A 52 0.33 -22.37 22.23
CA LYS A 52 0.51 -23.72 21.69
C LYS A 52 0.95 -24.67 22.80
N PRO A 53 0.75 -25.99 22.65
CA PRO A 53 1.17 -26.97 23.65
C PRO A 53 2.66 -26.87 24.01
N VAL A 54 3.55 -26.61 23.04
CA VAL A 54 4.99 -26.44 23.32
C VAL A 54 5.28 -25.25 24.23
N HIS A 55 4.62 -24.10 24.01
CA HIS A 55 4.80 -22.91 24.86
C HIS A 55 4.30 -23.18 26.28
N ARG A 56 3.11 -23.79 26.40
CA ARG A 56 2.50 -24.15 27.68
C ARG A 56 3.40 -25.07 28.51
N ARG A 57 3.96 -26.10 27.87
CA ARG A 57 4.87 -27.06 28.52
C ARG A 57 6.18 -26.43 28.97
N ILE A 58 6.76 -25.53 28.17
CA ILE A 58 7.98 -24.79 28.55
C ILE A 58 7.70 -23.94 29.80
N LEU A 59 6.64 -23.14 29.78
CA LEU A 59 6.28 -22.28 30.92
C LEU A 59 5.96 -23.09 32.18
N TYR A 60 5.23 -24.20 32.03
CA TYR A 60 4.89 -25.08 33.16
C TYR A 60 6.14 -25.78 33.74
N ALA A 61 7.04 -26.30 32.91
CA ALA A 61 8.30 -26.90 33.38
C ALA A 61 9.19 -25.86 34.10
N MET A 62 9.22 -24.62 33.61
CA MET A 62 9.93 -23.52 34.28
C MET A 62 9.27 -23.14 35.61
N HIS A 63 7.94 -23.21 35.70
CA HIS A 63 7.19 -22.99 36.93
C HIS A 63 7.49 -24.06 37.99
N GLU A 64 7.42 -25.34 37.64
CA GLU A 64 7.70 -26.45 38.57
C GLU A 64 9.11 -26.39 39.17
N THR A 65 10.08 -25.97 38.37
CA THR A 65 11.48 -25.86 38.82
C THR A 65 11.78 -24.53 39.51
N GLY A 66 10.79 -23.66 39.68
CA GLY A 66 10.92 -22.35 40.31
C GLY A 66 11.87 -21.40 39.56
N ASN A 67 11.86 -21.41 38.23
CA ASN A 67 12.66 -20.50 37.40
C ASN A 67 11.93 -19.17 37.12
N THR A 68 11.51 -18.51 38.19
CA THR A 68 10.73 -17.26 38.18
C THR A 68 11.60 -16.02 37.96
N HIS A 69 10.97 -14.89 37.62
CA HIS A 69 11.65 -13.62 37.29
C HIS A 69 12.53 -13.07 38.41
N ASP A 70 12.25 -13.39 39.67
CA ASP A 70 13.01 -12.97 40.86
C ASP A 70 14.24 -13.85 41.12
N LYS A 71 14.44 -14.93 40.35
CA LYS A 71 15.59 -15.82 40.48
C LYS A 71 16.71 -15.47 39.49
N SER A 72 17.89 -16.00 39.78
CA SER A 72 19.04 -15.95 38.88
C SER A 72 18.74 -16.72 37.59
N TYR A 73 19.29 -16.25 36.47
CA TYR A 73 19.23 -16.94 35.19
C TYR A 73 19.74 -18.38 35.28
N ARG A 74 19.17 -19.27 34.47
CA ARG A 74 19.58 -20.68 34.35
C ARG A 74 19.92 -20.99 32.89
N LYS A 75 20.87 -21.88 32.65
CA LYS A 75 21.20 -22.35 31.30
C LYS A 75 19.95 -22.86 30.58
N SER A 76 19.73 -22.41 29.34
CA SER A 76 18.55 -22.79 28.54
C SER A 76 18.43 -24.29 28.33
N ALA A 77 19.55 -25.02 28.34
CA ALA A 77 19.56 -26.48 28.29
C ALA A 77 18.75 -27.16 29.41
N ARG A 78 18.61 -26.54 30.59
CA ARG A 78 17.80 -27.08 31.70
C ARG A 78 16.30 -27.07 31.40
N PRO A 79 15.64 -25.91 31.20
CA PRO A 79 14.21 -25.89 30.89
C PRO A 79 13.87 -26.65 29.61
N VAL A 80 14.76 -26.67 28.60
CA VAL A 80 14.59 -27.52 27.40
C VAL A 80 14.61 -29.01 27.78
N GLY A 81 15.59 -29.45 28.57
CA GLY A 81 15.70 -30.84 29.03
C GLY A 81 14.53 -31.27 29.91
N ASP A 82 14.10 -30.42 30.85
CA ASP A 82 12.97 -30.71 31.74
C ASP A 82 11.64 -30.80 30.95
N THR A 83 11.44 -29.89 29.98
CA THR A 83 10.29 -29.92 29.08
C THR A 83 10.28 -31.19 28.25
N MET A 84 11.43 -31.54 27.66
CA MET A 84 11.57 -32.73 26.81
C MET A 84 11.36 -34.03 27.61
N GLY A 85 11.96 -34.11 28.80
CA GLY A 85 11.96 -35.31 29.62
C GLY A 85 10.61 -35.64 30.25
N LYS A 86 9.76 -34.64 30.52
CA LYS A 86 8.47 -34.83 31.19
C LYS A 86 7.25 -34.64 30.29
N TYR A 87 7.26 -33.64 29.41
CA TYR A 87 6.02 -33.14 28.78
C TYR A 87 6.03 -33.17 27.25
N HIS A 88 7.18 -32.96 26.61
CA HIS A 88 7.27 -32.78 25.17
C HIS A 88 8.22 -33.81 24.53
N PRO A 89 7.72 -34.99 24.12
CA PRO A 89 8.53 -36.10 23.61
C PRO A 89 9.00 -35.88 22.15
N HIS A 90 9.37 -34.64 21.81
CA HIS A 90 9.87 -34.24 20.51
C HIS A 90 11.26 -33.59 20.66
N GLY A 91 11.98 -33.44 19.55
CA GLY A 91 13.37 -32.99 19.55
C GLY A 91 13.59 -31.67 20.32
N ASP A 92 14.72 -31.61 21.01
CA ASP A 92 15.19 -30.46 21.78
C ASP A 92 15.25 -29.16 20.97
N GLY A 93 15.63 -29.24 19.68
CA GLY A 93 15.69 -28.09 18.79
C GLY A 93 14.38 -27.32 18.69
N ALA A 94 13.24 -28.00 18.50
CA ALA A 94 11.94 -27.33 18.38
C ALA A 94 11.50 -26.65 19.70
N ILE A 95 11.86 -27.24 20.84
CA ILE A 95 11.61 -26.67 22.16
C ILE A 95 12.49 -25.43 22.36
N TYR A 96 13.75 -25.50 21.98
CA TYR A 96 14.68 -24.38 22.09
C TYR A 96 14.30 -23.21 21.18
N ASP A 97 13.89 -23.46 19.94
CA ASP A 97 13.43 -22.42 19.02
C ASP A 97 12.17 -21.71 19.55
N ALA A 98 11.22 -22.48 20.11
CA ALA A 98 10.04 -21.93 20.76
C ALA A 98 10.39 -21.08 21.99
N LEU A 99 11.34 -21.54 22.80
CA LEU A 99 11.87 -20.80 23.95
C LEU A 99 12.53 -19.50 23.52
N VAL A 100 13.41 -19.54 22.50
CA VAL A 100 14.09 -18.37 21.97
C VAL A 100 13.10 -17.34 21.45
N ARG A 101 12.07 -17.79 20.71
CA ARG A 101 11.00 -16.91 20.20
C ARG A 101 10.29 -16.16 21.32
N MET A 102 10.06 -16.80 22.47
CA MET A 102 9.42 -16.19 23.64
C MET A 102 10.27 -15.16 24.38
N ALA A 103 11.58 -15.12 24.09
CA ALA A 103 12.53 -14.16 24.65
C ALA A 103 12.92 -13.02 23.68
N GLN A 104 12.52 -13.10 22.41
CA GLN A 104 12.87 -12.11 21.38
C GLN A 104 11.89 -10.92 21.38
N PRO A 105 12.33 -9.69 21.69
CA PRO A 105 11.45 -8.52 21.78
C PRO A 105 10.89 -8.07 20.42
N PHE A 106 11.52 -8.46 19.31
CA PHE A 106 11.05 -8.19 17.96
C PHE A 106 10.06 -9.24 17.44
N SER A 107 9.88 -10.35 18.17
CA SER A 107 9.04 -11.49 17.78
C SER A 107 7.72 -11.54 18.54
N MET A 108 7.71 -11.06 19.78
CA MET A 108 6.54 -11.00 20.65
C MET A 108 6.34 -9.58 21.19
N SER A 109 5.08 -9.12 21.20
CA SER A 109 4.75 -7.77 21.69
C SER A 109 5.00 -7.63 23.20
N LEU A 110 4.72 -8.70 23.94
CA LEU A 110 4.96 -8.87 25.37
C LEU A 110 5.74 -10.18 25.59
N PRO A 111 7.08 -10.13 25.66
CA PRO A 111 7.91 -11.31 25.92
C PRO A 111 7.50 -12.03 27.20
N LEU A 112 7.55 -13.36 27.17
CA LEU A 112 7.20 -14.21 28.31
C LEU A 112 8.45 -14.71 29.04
N LEU A 113 9.59 -14.70 28.35
CA LEU A 113 10.87 -15.14 28.89
C LEU A 113 11.89 -14.01 28.81
N ASP A 114 12.73 -13.93 29.84
CA ASP A 114 13.86 -13.01 29.92
C ASP A 114 15.14 -13.81 29.66
N GLY A 115 15.79 -13.52 28.53
CA GLY A 115 16.97 -14.22 28.04
C GLY A 115 18.24 -13.40 28.17
N GLN A 116 19.33 -14.03 28.59
CA GLN A 116 20.67 -13.47 28.61
C GLN A 116 21.60 -14.26 27.67
N GLY A 117 22.22 -13.56 26.72
CA GLY A 117 23.10 -14.14 25.69
C GLY A 117 22.63 -13.79 24.28
N ASN A 118 23.18 -14.47 23.27
CA ASN A 118 22.75 -14.27 21.88
C ASN A 118 21.50 -15.11 21.59
N PHE A 119 20.34 -14.44 21.53
CA PHE A 119 19.03 -15.02 21.18
C PHE A 119 18.65 -14.76 19.71
N GLY A 120 19.61 -14.42 18.85
CA GLY A 120 19.38 -14.05 17.45
C GLY A 120 19.06 -12.57 17.26
N SER A 121 18.91 -12.16 16.01
CA SER A 121 18.74 -10.76 15.61
C SER A 121 17.65 -10.60 14.53
N MET A 122 17.25 -9.36 14.24
CA MET A 122 16.37 -9.04 13.10
C MET A 122 17.06 -9.28 11.73
N ASP A 123 18.37 -9.50 11.73
CA ASP A 123 19.18 -9.84 10.54
C ASP A 123 19.03 -11.31 10.14
N GLY A 124 18.34 -12.12 10.95
CA GLY A 124 18.15 -13.54 10.72
C GLY A 124 19.28 -14.42 11.24
N ASP A 125 20.16 -13.85 12.06
CA ASP A 125 21.15 -14.66 12.76
C ASP A 125 20.46 -15.63 13.71
N ASN A 126 20.83 -16.90 13.61
CA ASN A 126 20.35 -17.93 14.53
C ASN A 126 20.82 -17.64 15.97
N PRO A 127 20.03 -18.03 16.98
CA PRO A 127 20.48 -17.94 18.37
C PRO A 127 21.72 -18.80 18.60
N ALA A 128 22.54 -18.42 19.58
CA ALA A 128 23.62 -19.29 20.03
C ALA A 128 23.06 -20.60 20.59
N ALA A 129 23.88 -21.65 20.67
CA ALA A 129 23.44 -22.93 21.22
C ALA A 129 22.98 -22.80 22.68
N MET A 130 21.98 -23.61 23.08
CA MET A 130 21.36 -23.61 24.43
C MET A 130 22.30 -23.82 25.62
N ARG A 131 23.56 -24.20 25.37
CA ARG A 131 24.63 -24.31 26.38
C ARG A 131 25.26 -22.96 26.74
N TYR A 132 25.11 -21.95 25.88
CA TYR A 132 25.64 -20.60 26.10
C TYR A 132 24.57 -19.65 26.64
N THR A 133 23.35 -19.75 26.11
CA THR A 133 22.23 -18.90 26.52
C THR A 133 21.72 -19.27 27.90
N GLU A 134 21.23 -18.26 28.62
CA GLU A 134 20.57 -18.40 29.91
C GLU A 134 19.21 -17.73 29.86
N VAL A 135 18.25 -18.24 30.62
CA VAL A 135 16.85 -17.82 30.58
C VAL A 135 16.17 -17.98 31.94
N ARG A 136 15.21 -17.10 32.20
CA ARG A 136 14.23 -17.20 33.28
C ARG A 136 12.86 -16.74 32.77
N MET A 137 11.79 -17.02 33.51
CA MET A 137 10.49 -16.42 33.18
C MET A 137 10.55 -14.91 33.38
N ASP A 138 9.96 -14.15 32.47
CA ASP A 138 9.76 -12.72 32.67
C ASP A 138 8.49 -12.47 33.52
N LYS A 139 8.33 -11.26 34.05
CA LYS A 139 7.20 -10.87 34.91
C LYS A 139 5.83 -11.18 34.29
N PRO A 140 5.56 -10.91 32.98
CA PRO A 140 4.26 -11.20 32.38
C PRO A 140 3.87 -12.68 32.38
N ALA A 141 4.84 -13.60 32.36
CA ALA A 141 4.56 -15.04 32.38
C ALA A 141 3.95 -15.50 33.72
N ALA A 142 4.24 -14.82 34.82
CA ALA A 142 3.63 -15.11 36.12
C ALA A 142 2.10 -14.95 36.06
N PHE A 143 1.60 -13.96 35.33
CA PHE A 143 0.17 -13.69 35.16
C PHE A 143 -0.53 -14.71 34.25
N LEU A 144 0.23 -15.62 33.62
CA LEU A 144 -0.33 -16.79 32.94
C LEU A 144 -0.42 -18.02 33.86
N LEU A 145 0.42 -18.10 34.90
CA LEU A 145 0.60 -19.29 35.75
C LEU A 145 0.08 -19.15 37.19
N THR A 146 -0.23 -17.93 37.64
CA THR A 146 -0.64 -17.68 39.03
C THR A 146 -1.92 -18.44 39.38
N ASP A 147 -1.98 -19.01 40.59
CA ASP A 147 -3.08 -19.81 41.13
C ASP A 147 -3.29 -21.18 40.41
N ILE A 148 -2.33 -21.66 39.63
CA ILE A 148 -2.44 -22.96 38.94
C ILE A 148 -2.54 -24.16 39.90
N GLU A 149 -1.97 -24.03 41.10
CA GLU A 149 -2.01 -25.01 42.19
C GLU A 149 -3.37 -25.08 42.91
N LYS A 150 -4.25 -24.11 42.67
CA LYS A 150 -5.56 -23.99 43.34
C LYS A 150 -6.70 -24.64 42.56
N ASP A 151 -6.40 -25.68 41.78
CA ASP A 151 -7.40 -26.41 40.98
C ASP A 151 -8.21 -25.47 40.05
N THR A 152 -7.53 -24.48 39.48
CA THR A 152 -8.13 -23.46 38.61
C THR A 152 -8.31 -23.93 37.16
N VAL A 153 -7.55 -24.94 36.75
CA VAL A 153 -7.58 -25.53 35.42
C VAL A 153 -7.50 -27.05 35.51
N ASN A 154 -7.95 -27.73 34.45
CA ASN A 154 -7.89 -29.19 34.39
C ASN A 154 -6.48 -29.66 34.04
N PHE A 155 -6.05 -30.73 34.71
CA PHE A 155 -4.80 -31.43 34.44
C PHE A 155 -5.07 -32.77 33.76
N GLN A 156 -4.27 -33.08 32.74
CA GLN A 156 -4.27 -34.35 32.02
C GLN A 156 -2.95 -35.09 32.27
N ASP A 157 -2.96 -36.40 32.03
CA ASP A 157 -1.73 -37.18 32.09
C ASP A 157 -0.80 -36.81 30.93
N ASN A 158 0.51 -36.85 31.17
CA ASN A 158 1.51 -36.70 30.13
C ASN A 158 1.53 -37.94 29.21
N TYR A 159 2.40 -37.94 28.20
CA TYR A 159 2.43 -38.99 27.17
C TYR A 159 2.76 -40.40 27.69
N ASP A 160 3.39 -40.54 28.87
CA ASP A 160 3.73 -41.83 29.48
C ASP A 160 2.95 -42.14 30.78
N GLY A 161 2.01 -41.27 31.17
CA GLY A 161 1.13 -41.45 32.32
C GLY A 161 1.80 -41.31 33.69
N LYS A 162 3.03 -40.77 33.77
CA LYS A 162 3.77 -40.64 35.05
C LYS A 162 3.72 -39.23 35.64
N ASP A 163 3.56 -38.22 34.80
CA ASP A 163 3.45 -36.82 35.21
C ASP A 163 2.10 -36.25 34.76
N ARG A 164 1.71 -35.11 35.32
CA ARG A 164 0.49 -34.39 34.93
C ARG A 164 0.82 -33.03 34.33
N GLU A 165 0.13 -32.66 33.26
CA GLU A 165 0.27 -31.35 32.62
C GLU A 165 -1.07 -30.59 32.56
N PRO A 166 -1.06 -29.26 32.66
CA PRO A 166 -2.27 -28.46 32.52
C PRO A 166 -2.77 -28.45 31.08
N SER A 167 -4.07 -28.61 30.89
CA SER A 167 -4.72 -28.52 29.57
C SER A 167 -4.64 -27.09 28.99
N VAL A 168 -4.82 -26.08 29.85
CA VAL A 168 -4.66 -24.64 29.59
C VAL A 168 -4.07 -23.97 30.81
N LEU A 169 -3.49 -22.78 30.65
CA LEU A 169 -3.01 -21.98 31.79
C LEU A 169 -4.10 -21.01 32.29
N PRO A 170 -4.15 -20.69 33.60
CA PRO A 170 -5.12 -19.74 34.19
C PRO A 170 -4.79 -18.27 33.85
N ALA A 171 -4.67 -17.97 32.56
CA ALA A 171 -4.27 -16.67 32.02
C ALA A 171 -5.13 -15.53 32.59
N ARG A 172 -4.48 -14.47 33.11
CA ARG A 172 -5.14 -13.27 33.66
C ARG A 172 -5.35 -12.15 32.64
N TYR A 173 -4.81 -12.28 31.44
CA TYR A 173 -5.01 -11.35 30.32
C TYR A 173 -5.14 -12.11 29.00
N PRO A 174 -5.80 -11.52 27.99
CA PRO A 174 -6.07 -12.18 26.69
C PRO A 174 -4.81 -12.23 25.80
N ASN A 175 -3.86 -13.08 26.19
CA ASN A 175 -2.55 -13.23 25.54
C ASN A 175 -2.64 -13.57 24.04
N MET A 176 -3.69 -14.26 23.60
CA MET A 176 -3.94 -14.57 22.19
C MET A 176 -3.94 -13.31 21.30
N LEU A 177 -4.60 -12.24 21.74
CA LEU A 177 -4.63 -10.99 20.99
C LEU A 177 -3.36 -10.16 21.21
N VAL A 178 -2.86 -10.11 22.44
CA VAL A 178 -1.68 -9.31 22.81
C VAL A 178 -0.45 -9.75 22.01
N ASN A 179 -0.13 -11.03 22.02
CA ASN A 179 1.05 -11.57 21.36
C ASN A 179 0.79 -12.11 19.96
N GLY A 180 -0.48 -12.34 19.61
CA GLY A 180 -0.85 -12.99 18.36
C GLY A 180 -0.46 -14.47 18.35
N ALA A 181 -0.74 -15.13 17.23
CA ALA A 181 -0.35 -16.51 17.01
C ALA A 181 -0.29 -16.84 15.52
N GLY A 182 0.64 -17.70 15.14
CA GLY A 182 0.74 -18.21 13.77
C GLY A 182 0.93 -19.72 13.77
N GLY A 183 0.30 -20.43 12.84
CA GLY A 183 0.41 -21.88 12.74
C GLY A 183 -0.24 -22.45 11.48
N ILE A 184 0.35 -23.51 10.94
CA ILE A 184 -0.16 -24.24 9.79
C ILE A 184 -0.49 -25.66 10.26
N ALA A 185 -1.74 -26.08 10.07
CA ALA A 185 -2.24 -27.40 10.41
C ALA A 185 -2.68 -28.15 9.15
N VAL A 186 -3.24 -29.36 9.31
CA VAL A 186 -3.79 -30.12 8.18
C VAL A 186 -5.11 -29.48 7.74
N GLY A 187 -5.15 -28.91 6.53
CA GLY A 187 -6.34 -28.30 5.93
C GLY A 187 -6.73 -26.91 6.46
N MET A 188 -5.95 -26.34 7.39
CA MET A 188 -6.23 -25.01 7.95
C MET A 188 -4.95 -24.30 8.41
N ALA A 189 -5.03 -23.00 8.58
CA ALA A 189 -3.95 -22.17 9.10
C ALA A 189 -4.53 -21.11 10.03
N THR A 190 -3.68 -20.53 10.88
CA THR A 190 -3.99 -19.37 11.73
C THR A 190 -2.86 -18.35 11.61
N ASN A 191 -3.23 -17.08 11.60
CA ASN A 191 -2.31 -15.95 11.60
C ASN A 191 -2.98 -14.73 12.24
N ILE A 192 -2.90 -14.65 13.56
CA ILE A 192 -3.45 -13.59 14.41
C ILE A 192 -2.34 -12.58 14.68
N PRO A 193 -2.51 -11.30 14.34
CA PRO A 193 -1.49 -10.29 14.62
C PRO A 193 -1.47 -9.92 16.11
N PRO A 194 -0.33 -9.43 16.63
CA PRO A 194 -0.25 -8.88 17.98
C PRO A 194 -1.04 -7.56 18.09
N HIS A 195 -1.44 -7.22 19.31
CA HIS A 195 -2.20 -6.01 19.64
C HIS A 195 -1.60 -5.34 20.87
N ASN A 196 -1.93 -4.06 21.05
CA ASN A 196 -1.48 -3.33 22.22
C ASN A 196 -2.19 -3.84 23.48
N LEU A 197 -1.43 -4.18 24.52
CA LEU A 197 -1.97 -4.72 25.77
C LEU A 197 -2.98 -3.76 26.42
N GLY A 198 -2.67 -2.45 26.45
CA GLY A 198 -3.52 -1.44 27.05
C GLY A 198 -4.87 -1.34 26.35
N GLU A 199 -4.84 -1.26 25.01
CA GLU A 199 -6.04 -1.23 24.17
C GLU A 199 -6.89 -2.49 24.34
N VAL A 200 -6.26 -3.68 24.36
CA VAL A 200 -6.96 -4.94 24.54
C VAL A 200 -7.61 -5.03 25.92
N ILE A 201 -6.92 -4.61 26.98
CA ILE A 201 -7.50 -4.56 28.32
C ILE A 201 -8.66 -3.58 28.38
N ASP A 202 -8.53 -2.39 27.79
CA ASP A 202 -9.62 -1.40 27.74
C ASP A 202 -10.84 -1.92 26.99
N GLY A 203 -10.65 -2.59 25.85
CA GLY A 203 -11.72 -3.26 25.13
C GLY A 203 -12.35 -4.42 25.93
N THR A 204 -11.55 -5.15 26.72
CA THR A 204 -12.05 -6.22 27.59
C THR A 204 -12.90 -5.66 28.73
N LEU A 205 -12.42 -4.59 29.39
CA LEU A 205 -13.15 -3.90 30.45
C LEU A 205 -14.45 -3.29 29.93
N ALA A 206 -14.41 -2.65 28.76
CA ALA A 206 -15.61 -2.10 28.12
C ALA A 206 -16.66 -3.19 27.81
N LEU A 207 -16.22 -4.39 27.43
CA LEU A 207 -17.13 -5.53 27.19
C LEU A 207 -17.66 -6.17 28.48
N ILE A 208 -16.93 -6.05 29.60
CA ILE A 208 -17.44 -6.43 30.92
C ILE A 208 -18.55 -5.45 31.37
N ASP A 209 -18.33 -4.15 31.15
CA ASP A 209 -19.27 -3.09 31.51
C ASP A 209 -20.53 -3.10 30.61
N ASP A 210 -20.36 -3.33 29.31
CA ASP A 210 -21.43 -3.48 28.32
C ASP A 210 -21.28 -4.79 27.52
N PRO A 211 -21.94 -5.88 27.94
CA PRO A 211 -21.89 -7.17 27.25
C PRO A 211 -22.45 -7.15 25.82
N ASP A 212 -23.23 -6.14 25.43
CA ASP A 212 -23.83 -6.03 24.09
C ASP A 212 -22.96 -5.24 23.10
N LEU A 213 -21.78 -4.76 23.52
CA LEU A 213 -20.84 -3.99 22.71
C LEU A 213 -20.39 -4.70 21.42
N THR A 214 -20.72 -4.15 20.26
CA THR A 214 -20.42 -4.77 18.96
C THR A 214 -18.93 -4.74 18.61
N SER A 215 -18.48 -5.61 17.69
CA SER A 215 -17.10 -5.58 17.17
C SER A 215 -16.72 -4.22 16.58
N GLU A 216 -17.65 -3.49 15.94
CA GLU A 216 -17.40 -2.13 15.43
C GLU A 216 -17.13 -1.13 16.54
N ARG A 217 -17.91 -1.19 17.62
CA ARG A 217 -17.73 -0.32 18.79
C ARG A 217 -16.46 -0.67 19.56
N LEU A 218 -16.09 -1.94 19.62
CA LEU A 218 -14.82 -2.40 20.20
C LEU A 218 -13.60 -1.82 19.46
N MET A 219 -13.72 -1.49 18.16
CA MET A 219 -12.63 -0.87 17.42
C MET A 219 -12.30 0.56 17.87
N GLU A 220 -13.17 1.20 18.66
CA GLU A 220 -12.83 2.50 19.28
C GLU A 220 -11.80 2.34 20.41
N TYR A 221 -11.73 1.15 21.01
CA TYR A 221 -10.73 0.78 22.00
C TYR A 221 -9.53 0.08 21.36
N ILE A 222 -9.77 -0.80 20.37
CA ILE A 222 -8.76 -1.59 19.67
C ILE A 222 -8.79 -1.25 18.17
N PRO A 223 -8.18 -0.13 17.75
CA PRO A 223 -8.34 0.41 16.39
C PRO A 223 -7.73 -0.47 15.30
N ALA A 224 -6.56 -1.05 15.57
CA ALA A 224 -5.83 -1.92 14.65
C ALA A 224 -4.74 -2.71 15.41
N PRO A 225 -4.15 -3.76 14.80
CA PRO A 225 -3.04 -4.49 15.39
C PRO A 225 -1.85 -3.60 15.78
N ASP A 226 -1.05 -4.01 16.75
CA ASP A 226 0.15 -3.29 17.19
C ASP A 226 1.37 -4.21 17.16
N PHE A 227 2.29 -3.93 16.24
CA PHE A 227 3.42 -4.80 15.96
C PHE A 227 4.64 -4.43 16.83
N PRO A 228 5.43 -5.43 17.27
CA PRO A 228 6.60 -5.18 18.13
C PRO A 228 7.70 -4.36 17.44
N THR A 229 7.77 -4.38 16.11
CA THR A 229 8.74 -3.61 15.33
C THR A 229 8.26 -2.20 14.99
N GLY A 230 7.04 -1.81 15.39
CA GLY A 230 6.43 -0.55 14.97
C GLY A 230 5.99 -0.60 13.50
N GLY A 231 6.24 0.49 12.78
CA GLY A 231 5.85 0.72 11.40
C GLY A 231 4.54 1.49 11.28
N ILE A 232 4.13 1.70 10.03
CA ILE A 232 2.94 2.47 9.66
C ILE A 232 1.91 1.52 9.05
N ILE A 233 0.71 1.47 9.61
CA ILE A 233 -0.44 0.77 9.06
C ILE A 233 -1.17 1.70 8.09
N LEU A 234 -1.35 1.24 6.84
CA LEU A 234 -2.04 2.00 5.81
C LEU A 234 -3.53 1.65 5.79
N GLY A 235 -4.35 2.58 6.28
CA GLY A 235 -5.80 2.45 6.34
C GLY A 235 -6.29 1.42 7.36
N ARG A 236 -7.60 1.46 7.66
CA ARG A 236 -8.23 0.59 8.67
C ARG A 236 -9.08 -0.53 8.08
N ALA A 237 -9.33 -0.51 6.77
CA ALA A 237 -10.22 -1.46 6.10
C ALA A 237 -9.78 -2.93 6.30
N GLY A 238 -8.47 -3.19 6.25
CA GLY A 238 -7.89 -4.51 6.48
C GLY A 238 -8.14 -5.04 7.89
N ALA A 239 -7.89 -4.21 8.91
CA ALA A 239 -8.12 -4.54 10.31
C ALA A 239 -9.62 -4.71 10.61
N ARG A 240 -10.46 -3.80 10.09
CA ARG A 240 -11.93 -3.90 10.21
C ARG A 240 -12.45 -5.24 9.67
N LYS A 241 -11.99 -5.64 8.48
CA LYS A 241 -12.39 -6.92 7.89
C LYS A 241 -11.94 -8.10 8.75
N ALA A 242 -10.71 -8.08 9.25
CA ALA A 242 -10.20 -9.11 10.15
C ALA A 242 -11.04 -9.24 11.43
N TYR A 243 -11.46 -8.13 12.03
CA TYR A 243 -12.25 -8.14 13.27
C TYR A 243 -13.72 -8.51 13.07
N MET A 244 -14.29 -8.23 11.90
CA MET A 244 -15.72 -8.47 11.60
C MET A 244 -15.97 -9.82 10.92
N GLU A 245 -14.99 -10.34 10.16
CA GLU A 245 -15.14 -11.55 9.35
C GLU A 245 -14.13 -12.64 9.73
N GLY A 246 -13.18 -12.34 10.63
CA GLY A 246 -12.08 -13.24 10.99
C GLY A 246 -10.98 -13.33 9.93
N ARG A 247 -11.09 -12.62 8.80
CA ARG A 247 -10.09 -12.58 7.73
C ARG A 247 -9.87 -11.17 7.21
N GLY A 248 -8.62 -10.80 6.99
CA GLY A 248 -8.27 -9.47 6.49
C GLY A 248 -6.81 -9.40 6.02
N SER A 249 -6.43 -8.28 5.43
CA SER A 249 -5.05 -8.01 5.05
C SER A 249 -4.68 -6.61 5.51
N VAL A 250 -3.76 -6.51 6.45
CA VAL A 250 -3.28 -5.23 7.00
C VAL A 250 -1.99 -4.87 6.30
N ILE A 251 -1.95 -3.73 5.62
CA ILE A 251 -0.74 -3.26 4.95
C ILE A 251 0.14 -2.54 5.97
N ILE A 252 1.41 -2.93 6.02
CA ILE A 252 2.41 -2.39 6.95
C ILE A 252 3.54 -1.81 6.11
N ARG A 253 3.93 -0.57 6.43
CA ARG A 253 4.99 0.19 5.76
C ARG A 253 6.08 0.54 6.79
N ALA A 254 7.32 0.57 6.32
CA ALA A 254 8.47 1.04 7.09
C ALA A 254 8.27 2.50 7.49
N LYS A 255 8.73 2.88 8.68
CA LYS A 255 8.78 4.28 9.10
C LYS A 255 10.06 4.89 8.56
N THR A 256 9.91 5.93 7.75
CA THR A 256 11.04 6.57 7.05
C THR A 256 11.06 8.07 7.26
N ARG A 257 12.25 8.67 7.16
CA ARG A 257 12.44 10.12 7.05
C ARG A 257 13.50 10.45 6.00
N VAL A 258 13.44 11.66 5.46
CA VAL A 258 14.45 12.19 4.55
C VAL A 258 15.44 13.04 5.35
N GLU A 259 16.73 12.78 5.19
CA GLU A 259 17.82 13.56 5.77
C GLU A 259 18.71 14.15 4.66
N GLU A 260 19.13 15.40 4.81
CA GLU A 260 20.20 15.97 3.98
C GLU A 260 21.56 15.63 4.62
N ILE A 261 22.33 14.73 4.02
CA ILE A 261 23.63 14.29 4.57
C ILE A 261 24.73 15.29 4.23
N ARG A 262 24.68 15.87 3.02
CA ARG A 262 25.61 16.90 2.52
C ARG A 262 24.85 17.81 1.58
N LYS A 263 25.40 18.99 1.30
CA LYS A 263 24.83 19.95 0.35
C LYS A 263 24.40 19.25 -0.95
N ASP A 264 23.12 19.31 -1.26
CA ASP A 264 22.47 18.72 -2.45
C ASP A 264 22.61 17.18 -2.52
N ARG A 265 22.67 16.50 -1.37
CA ARG A 265 22.73 15.04 -1.23
C ARG A 265 21.82 14.58 -0.09
N TYR A 266 20.70 13.98 -0.49
CA TYR A 266 19.70 13.44 0.42
C TYR A 266 19.89 11.94 0.66
N ALA A 267 19.33 11.45 1.76
CA ALA A 267 19.17 10.04 2.04
C ALA A 267 17.81 9.75 2.67
N ILE A 268 17.32 8.54 2.41
CA ILE A 268 16.14 8.00 3.06
C ILE A 268 16.64 7.13 4.21
N VAL A 269 16.21 7.47 5.42
CA VAL A 269 16.52 6.73 6.64
C VAL A 269 15.32 5.93 7.06
N LEU A 270 15.49 4.63 7.28
CA LEU A 270 14.48 3.75 7.86
C LEU A 270 14.74 3.63 9.36
N ASP A 271 13.74 4.01 10.15
CA ASP A 271 13.76 3.92 11.62
C ASP A 271 13.11 2.64 12.13
N GLU A 272 12.10 2.16 11.41
CA GLU A 272 11.32 0.98 11.76
C GLU A 272 11.02 0.18 10.49
N ILE A 273 11.16 -1.14 10.57
CA ILE A 273 10.86 -2.06 9.47
C ILE A 273 9.55 -2.82 9.72
N PRO A 274 8.84 -3.25 8.66
CA PRO A 274 7.61 -4.01 8.83
C PRO A 274 7.83 -5.31 9.61
N TYR A 275 6.79 -5.75 10.31
CA TYR A 275 6.84 -6.95 11.14
C TYR A 275 7.16 -8.21 10.31
N GLN A 276 7.99 -9.10 10.88
CA GLN A 276 8.46 -10.33 10.24
C GLN A 276 9.24 -10.14 8.92
N VAL A 277 9.81 -8.95 8.71
CA VAL A 277 10.78 -8.72 7.63
C VAL A 277 12.19 -8.89 8.16
N ASN A 278 13.00 -9.70 7.48
CA ASN A 278 14.43 -9.81 7.73
C ASN A 278 15.14 -8.57 7.17
N LYS A 279 15.87 -7.85 8.01
CA LYS A 279 16.52 -6.59 7.63
C LYS A 279 17.61 -6.80 6.57
N ALA A 280 18.49 -7.79 6.78
CA ALA A 280 19.58 -8.10 5.84
C ALA A 280 19.05 -8.53 4.46
N SER A 281 18.05 -9.41 4.41
CA SER A 281 17.42 -9.84 3.14
C SER A 281 16.69 -8.71 2.43
N MET A 282 16.05 -7.79 3.18
CA MET A 282 15.43 -6.60 2.59
C MET A 282 16.48 -5.72 1.91
N ILE A 283 17.60 -5.44 2.59
CA ILE A 283 18.72 -4.65 2.04
C ILE A 283 19.32 -5.32 0.81
N GLU A 284 19.58 -6.63 0.86
CA GLU A 284 20.11 -7.40 -0.27
C GLU A 284 19.19 -7.31 -1.49
N LYS A 285 17.88 -7.43 -1.27
CA LYS A 285 16.87 -7.34 -2.34
C LYS A 285 16.76 -5.93 -2.92
N ILE A 286 16.86 -4.89 -2.10
CA ILE A 286 16.92 -3.50 -2.60
C ILE A 286 18.18 -3.33 -3.47
N ALA A 287 19.33 -3.83 -3.03
CA ALA A 287 20.58 -3.75 -3.80
C ALA A 287 20.50 -4.52 -5.14
N GLU A 288 19.84 -5.68 -5.16
CA GLU A 288 19.55 -6.43 -6.39
C GLU A 288 18.66 -5.63 -7.34
N LEU A 289 17.57 -5.03 -6.84
CA LEU A 289 16.66 -4.21 -7.65
C LEU A 289 17.32 -2.96 -8.23
N VAL A 290 18.28 -2.35 -7.50
CA VAL A 290 19.11 -1.25 -8.01
C VAL A 290 20.04 -1.73 -9.12
N ARG A 291 20.65 -2.91 -8.96
CA ARG A 291 21.55 -3.51 -9.97
C ARG A 291 20.79 -3.86 -11.26
N ASP A 292 19.56 -4.36 -11.11
CA ASP A 292 18.65 -4.71 -12.20
C ASP A 292 18.00 -3.48 -12.88
N LYS A 293 18.29 -2.26 -12.40
CA LYS A 293 17.67 -1.00 -12.85
C LYS A 293 16.15 -0.99 -12.73
N LYS A 294 15.61 -1.69 -11.73
CA LYS A 294 14.19 -1.60 -11.34
C LYS A 294 13.96 -0.49 -10.32
N LEU A 295 14.97 -0.20 -9.49
CA LEU A 295 15.02 0.96 -8.62
C LEU A 295 16.08 1.93 -9.14
N GLU A 296 15.69 3.17 -9.37
CA GLU A 296 16.59 4.25 -9.83
C GLU A 296 16.80 5.28 -8.71
N GLY A 297 17.66 6.28 -8.94
CA GLY A 297 17.92 7.34 -7.95
C GLY A 297 18.75 6.95 -6.70
N ILE A 298 19.09 5.67 -6.50
CA ILE A 298 19.90 5.21 -5.35
C ILE A 298 21.39 5.17 -5.71
N SER A 299 22.24 5.67 -4.80
CA SER A 299 23.70 5.68 -4.93
C SER A 299 24.42 4.71 -4.00
N GLY A 300 23.87 4.45 -2.81
CA GLY A 300 24.45 3.53 -1.83
C GLY A 300 23.43 3.16 -0.75
N ILE A 301 23.66 2.01 -0.09
CA ILE A 301 22.83 1.52 1.00
C ILE A 301 23.78 1.10 2.13
N GLN A 302 23.52 1.56 3.34
CA GLN A 302 24.32 1.30 4.53
C GLN A 302 23.41 0.93 5.70
N ASP A 303 23.83 -0.05 6.51
CA ASP A 303 23.17 -0.39 7.75
C ASP A 303 23.97 0.19 8.92
N GLU A 304 23.41 1.20 9.57
CA GLU A 304 23.96 1.90 10.74
C GLU A 304 23.20 1.51 12.01
N SER A 305 22.43 0.42 11.99
CA SER A 305 21.68 -0.04 13.16
C SER A 305 22.62 -0.41 14.31
N ASP A 306 22.23 -0.06 15.51
CA ASP A 306 22.98 -0.35 16.73
C ASP A 306 22.08 -1.05 17.78
N ARG A 307 22.51 -1.05 19.05
CA ARG A 307 21.71 -1.63 20.15
C ARG A 307 20.52 -0.76 20.56
N VAL A 308 20.47 0.50 20.11
CA VAL A 308 19.46 1.49 20.48
C VAL A 308 18.32 1.49 19.47
N GLY A 309 18.59 1.26 18.20
CA GLY A 309 17.54 1.20 17.18
C GLY A 309 17.99 0.74 15.80
N VAL A 310 17.00 0.56 14.93
CA VAL A 310 17.23 0.28 13.51
C VAL A 310 17.52 1.60 12.80
N ARG A 311 18.59 1.63 12.00
CA ARG A 311 18.92 2.76 11.13
C ARG A 311 19.51 2.23 9.83
N VAL A 312 18.68 2.13 8.80
CA VAL A 312 19.13 1.80 7.44
C VAL A 312 19.14 3.06 6.61
N VAL A 313 20.29 3.41 6.03
CA VAL A 313 20.50 4.65 5.28
C VAL A 313 20.61 4.32 3.79
N ILE A 314 19.70 4.87 2.99
CA ILE A 314 19.69 4.75 1.53
C ILE A 314 20.10 6.12 0.95
N GLU A 315 21.35 6.25 0.52
CA GLU A 315 21.87 7.49 -0.06
C GLU A 315 21.39 7.67 -1.49
N LEU A 316 20.80 8.84 -1.78
CA LEU A 316 20.27 9.18 -3.09
C LEU A 316 21.34 9.81 -3.99
N LYS A 317 21.18 9.66 -5.30
CA LYS A 317 21.94 10.43 -6.30
C LYS A 317 21.58 11.92 -6.18
N ARG A 318 22.46 12.81 -6.69
CA ARG A 318 22.30 14.27 -6.54
C ARG A 318 21.05 14.82 -7.22
N ASP A 319 20.65 14.19 -8.29
CA ASP A 319 19.53 14.53 -9.17
C ASP A 319 18.24 13.80 -8.81
N ALA A 320 18.27 12.86 -7.86
CA ALA A 320 17.12 12.04 -7.51
C ALA A 320 16.15 12.77 -6.58
N THR A 321 14.86 12.67 -6.87
CA THR A 321 13.79 13.22 -6.01
C THR A 321 13.46 12.23 -4.87
N PRO A 322 13.60 12.61 -3.59
CA PRO A 322 13.40 11.68 -2.46
C PRO A 322 12.05 10.96 -2.47
N ASP A 323 10.96 11.69 -2.72
CA ASP A 323 9.60 11.11 -2.69
C ASP A 323 9.38 10.05 -3.77
N VAL A 324 9.94 10.26 -4.97
CA VAL A 324 9.86 9.28 -6.07
C VAL A 324 10.60 7.99 -5.71
N VAL A 325 11.81 8.11 -5.15
CA VAL A 325 12.60 6.94 -4.73
C VAL A 325 11.91 6.21 -3.56
N ILE A 326 11.34 6.95 -2.61
CA ILE A 326 10.54 6.37 -1.50
C ILE A 326 9.36 5.55 -2.06
N ASN A 327 8.62 6.09 -3.02
CA ASN A 327 7.49 5.39 -3.62
C ASN A 327 7.92 4.12 -4.37
N GLN A 328 9.02 4.21 -5.14
CA GLN A 328 9.62 3.03 -5.78
C GLN A 328 10.04 1.97 -4.74
N LEU A 329 10.67 2.37 -3.64
CA LEU A 329 11.05 1.48 -2.54
C LEU A 329 9.83 0.79 -1.93
N PHE A 330 8.74 1.50 -1.64
CA PHE A 330 7.52 0.88 -1.13
C PHE A 330 6.86 -0.06 -2.13
N ARG A 331 6.92 0.24 -3.44
CA ARG A 331 6.31 -0.60 -4.48
C ARG A 331 7.06 -1.91 -4.71
N PHE A 332 8.39 -1.84 -4.75
CA PHE A 332 9.21 -2.96 -5.24
C PHE A 332 9.95 -3.73 -4.14
N SER A 333 10.11 -3.16 -2.95
CA SER A 333 10.84 -3.80 -1.84
C SER A 333 9.94 -4.26 -0.70
N GLN A 334 10.52 -4.92 0.30
CA GLN A 334 9.82 -5.34 1.52
C GLN A 334 9.65 -4.21 2.54
N MET A 335 9.99 -2.96 2.18
CA MET A 335 9.66 -1.78 3.00
C MET A 335 8.15 -1.55 3.11
N GLN A 336 7.34 -2.15 2.23
CA GLN A 336 5.90 -2.26 2.43
C GLN A 336 5.47 -3.70 2.19
N THR A 337 4.81 -4.30 3.17
CA THR A 337 4.29 -5.67 3.09
C THR A 337 2.84 -5.71 3.52
N SER A 338 2.22 -6.89 3.45
CA SER A 338 0.89 -7.11 3.99
C SER A 338 0.92 -8.27 4.98
N PHE A 339 0.20 -8.12 6.08
CA PHE A 339 -0.05 -9.17 7.05
C PHE A 339 -1.44 -9.75 6.80
N GLY A 340 -1.49 -10.98 6.30
CA GLY A 340 -2.73 -11.71 6.10
C GLY A 340 -3.30 -12.23 7.42
N CYS A 341 -4.28 -11.51 7.96
CA CYS A 341 -5.00 -11.91 9.17
C CYS A 341 -5.91 -13.12 8.87
N ASN A 342 -5.77 -14.17 9.66
CA ASN A 342 -6.63 -15.33 9.67
C ASN A 342 -6.87 -15.74 11.12
N MET A 343 -7.99 -15.28 11.67
CA MET A 343 -8.32 -15.28 13.09
C MET A 343 -8.95 -16.62 13.51
N LEU A 344 -8.13 -17.68 13.50
CA LEU A 344 -8.56 -19.04 13.81
C LEU A 344 -7.90 -19.56 15.08
N ALA A 345 -8.69 -20.10 16.01
CA ALA A 345 -8.18 -20.67 17.27
C ALA A 345 -9.01 -21.90 17.72
N LEU A 346 -8.52 -22.65 18.69
CA LEU A 346 -9.28 -23.73 19.32
C LEU A 346 -10.21 -23.15 20.41
N ASN A 347 -11.49 -23.44 20.29
CA ASN A 347 -12.53 -23.19 21.29
C ASN A 347 -13.01 -24.54 21.84
N GLY A 348 -12.64 -24.88 23.08
CA GLY A 348 -12.99 -26.19 23.66
C GLY A 348 -12.53 -27.39 22.82
N GLY A 349 -11.37 -27.26 22.16
CA GLY A 349 -10.82 -28.29 21.27
C GLY A 349 -11.34 -28.28 19.83
N ARG A 350 -12.24 -27.36 19.46
CA ARG A 350 -12.76 -27.21 18.10
C ARG A 350 -12.13 -26.00 17.40
N PRO A 351 -11.59 -26.14 16.18
CA PRO A 351 -11.05 -25.00 15.43
C PRO A 351 -12.18 -24.12 14.89
N GLU A 352 -12.19 -22.86 15.28
CA GLU A 352 -13.23 -21.88 14.92
C GLU A 352 -12.58 -20.60 14.39
N THR A 353 -13.22 -19.97 13.40
CA THR A 353 -12.88 -18.61 12.97
C THR A 353 -13.64 -17.64 13.85
N LEU A 354 -12.92 -16.71 14.46
CA LEU A 354 -13.43 -15.86 15.54
C LEU A 354 -13.31 -14.38 15.17
N MET A 355 -14.33 -13.60 15.53
CA MET A 355 -14.33 -12.13 15.47
C MET A 355 -13.63 -11.55 16.70
N LEU A 356 -13.32 -10.24 16.67
CA LEU A 356 -12.67 -9.56 17.80
C LEU A 356 -13.47 -9.72 19.11
N ARG A 357 -14.79 -9.50 19.04
CA ARG A 357 -15.70 -9.69 20.17
C ARG A 357 -15.66 -11.12 20.70
N ASP A 358 -15.59 -12.14 19.83
CA ASP A 358 -15.62 -13.54 20.26
C ASP A 358 -14.39 -13.88 21.11
N PHE A 359 -13.20 -13.43 20.71
CA PHE A 359 -11.97 -13.63 21.51
C PHE A 359 -12.12 -13.08 22.92
N LEU A 360 -12.62 -11.85 23.06
CA LEU A 360 -12.79 -11.21 24.36
C LEU A 360 -13.88 -11.88 25.19
N THR A 361 -15.02 -12.20 24.56
CA THR A 361 -16.16 -12.86 25.23
C THR A 361 -15.76 -14.21 25.80
N TYR A 362 -15.10 -15.06 25.00
CA TYR A 362 -14.67 -16.38 25.45
C TYR A 362 -13.55 -16.30 26.49
N PHE A 363 -12.65 -15.32 26.39
CA PHE A 363 -11.65 -15.07 27.43
C PHE A 363 -12.30 -14.66 28.76
N ILE A 364 -13.30 -13.76 28.74
CA ILE A 364 -14.05 -13.36 29.95
C ILE A 364 -14.75 -14.57 30.57
N GLY A 365 -15.43 -15.39 29.76
CA GLY A 365 -16.07 -16.62 30.24
C GLY A 365 -15.07 -17.59 30.88
N PHE A 366 -13.88 -17.74 30.31
CA PHE A 366 -12.80 -18.53 30.92
C PHE A 366 -12.29 -17.92 32.23
N ARG A 367 -12.14 -16.60 32.32
CA ARG A 367 -11.77 -15.92 33.58
C ARG A 367 -12.82 -16.10 34.66
N GLU A 368 -14.10 -16.05 34.30
CA GLU A 368 -15.22 -16.29 35.21
C GLU A 368 -15.11 -17.71 35.82
N GLU A 369 -14.85 -18.73 35.01
CA GLU A 369 -14.61 -20.10 35.48
C GLU A 369 -13.39 -20.18 36.40
N VAL A 370 -12.26 -19.61 35.99
CA VAL A 370 -11.00 -19.66 36.77
C VAL A 370 -11.15 -19.00 38.13
N VAL A 371 -11.78 -17.81 38.19
CA VAL A 371 -12.01 -17.10 39.47
C VAL A 371 -12.98 -17.87 40.35
N ALA A 372 -14.07 -18.42 39.79
CA ALA A 372 -15.01 -19.24 40.55
C ALA A 372 -14.34 -20.50 41.13
N ARG A 373 -13.51 -21.21 40.34
CA ARG A 373 -12.76 -22.39 40.79
C ARG A 373 -11.74 -22.04 41.88
N ARG A 374 -11.00 -20.93 41.72
CA ARG A 374 -10.07 -20.43 42.74
C ARG A 374 -10.79 -20.14 44.05
N THR A 375 -11.90 -19.39 44.00
CA THR A 375 -12.68 -19.04 45.19
C THR A 375 -13.31 -20.29 45.83
N ALA A 376 -13.77 -21.25 45.04
CA ALA A 376 -14.27 -22.53 45.55
C ALA A 376 -13.17 -23.37 46.22
N PHE A 377 -11.95 -23.37 45.68
CA PHE A 377 -10.79 -24.01 46.31
C PHE A 377 -10.45 -23.36 47.66
N ASP A 378 -10.35 -22.04 47.69
CA ASP A 378 -10.03 -21.27 48.90
C ASP A 378 -11.15 -21.41 49.96
N LEU A 379 -12.42 -21.45 49.53
CA LEU A 379 -13.57 -21.75 50.39
C LEU A 379 -13.48 -23.15 50.99
N ARG A 380 -13.21 -24.18 50.17
CA ARG A 380 -13.04 -25.56 50.64
C ARG A 380 -11.91 -25.65 51.66
N LYS A 381 -10.75 -25.03 51.39
CA LYS A 381 -9.62 -25.00 52.32
C LYS A 381 -9.93 -24.25 53.62
N ALA A 382 -10.62 -23.12 53.54
CA ALA A 382 -11.06 -22.38 54.71
C ALA A 382 -12.06 -23.18 55.55
N ARG A 383 -13.01 -23.88 54.93
CA ARG A 383 -13.96 -24.78 55.61
C ARG A 383 -13.26 -25.97 56.27
N GLU A 384 -12.36 -26.66 55.56
CA GLU A 384 -11.54 -27.77 56.09
C GLU A 384 -10.76 -27.32 57.35
N ARG A 385 -10.12 -26.14 57.28
CA ARG A 385 -9.35 -25.59 58.41
C ARG A 385 -10.26 -25.17 59.57
N SER A 386 -11.36 -24.47 59.28
CA SER A 386 -12.33 -24.03 60.29
C SER A 386 -12.98 -25.20 61.00
N HIS A 387 -13.26 -26.30 60.30
CA HIS A 387 -13.76 -27.54 60.88
C HIS A 387 -12.83 -28.08 61.96
N VAL A 388 -11.53 -28.13 61.69
CA VAL A 388 -10.53 -28.56 62.68
C VAL A 388 -10.48 -27.60 63.87
N LEU A 389 -10.50 -26.28 63.62
CA LEU A 389 -10.45 -25.25 64.67
C LEU A 389 -11.70 -25.27 65.56
N CYS A 390 -12.89 -25.56 65.04
CA CYS A 390 -14.10 -25.76 65.85
C CYS A 390 -13.90 -26.89 66.86
N GLY A 391 -13.35 -28.04 66.46
CA GLY A 391 -13.04 -29.13 67.38
C GLY A 391 -12.01 -28.75 68.45
N LEU A 392 -10.98 -27.99 68.06
CA LEU A 392 -9.97 -27.48 69.00
C LEU A 392 -10.56 -26.46 69.99
N ALA A 393 -11.49 -25.61 69.55
CA ALA A 393 -12.19 -24.65 70.39
C ALA A 393 -13.11 -25.33 71.42
N VAL A 394 -13.83 -26.38 71.00
CA VAL A 394 -14.61 -27.25 71.92
C VAL A 394 -13.68 -27.89 72.95
N ALA A 395 -12.56 -28.46 72.51
CA ALA A 395 -11.61 -29.10 73.41
C ALA A 395 -10.95 -28.11 74.38
N GLY A 396 -10.62 -26.89 73.92
CA GLY A 396 -10.07 -25.81 74.74
C GLY A 396 -11.03 -25.27 75.80
N SER A 397 -12.34 -25.34 75.54
CA SER A 397 -13.38 -24.95 76.51
C SER A 397 -13.72 -26.07 77.51
N ASN A 398 -13.36 -27.32 77.20
CA ASN A 398 -13.70 -28.52 77.97
C ASN A 398 -12.47 -29.38 78.33
N VAL A 399 -11.31 -28.75 78.58
CA VAL A 399 -10.00 -29.42 78.70
C VAL A 399 -10.00 -30.56 79.73
N ASP A 400 -10.54 -30.33 80.93
CA ASP A 400 -10.51 -31.31 82.01
C ASP A 400 -11.26 -32.60 81.63
N GLU A 401 -12.41 -32.47 80.97
CA GLU A 401 -13.23 -33.61 80.53
C GLU A 401 -12.60 -34.34 79.34
N VAL A 402 -11.99 -33.61 78.40
CA VAL A 402 -11.21 -34.20 77.29
C VAL A 402 -10.02 -34.99 77.83
N VAL A 403 -9.25 -34.43 78.76
CA VAL A 403 -8.10 -35.10 79.39
C VAL A 403 -8.54 -36.31 80.21
N ALA A 404 -9.64 -36.20 80.96
CA ALA A 404 -10.20 -37.33 81.70
C ALA A 404 -10.62 -38.48 80.76
N THR A 405 -11.29 -38.15 79.65
CA THR A 405 -11.68 -39.12 78.61
C THR A 405 -10.47 -39.83 78.05
N ILE A 406 -9.43 -39.08 77.65
CA ILE A 406 -8.18 -39.64 77.11
C ILE A 406 -7.46 -40.53 78.14
N ARG A 407 -7.34 -40.10 79.40
CA ARG A 407 -6.67 -40.87 80.47
C ARG A 407 -7.41 -42.15 80.86
N SER A 408 -8.73 -42.20 80.62
CA SER A 408 -9.60 -43.35 80.95
C SER A 408 -9.71 -44.38 79.83
N SER A 409 -9.12 -44.11 78.66
CA SER A 409 -9.09 -45.04 77.52
C SER A 409 -7.82 -45.89 77.54
N ALA A 410 -7.91 -47.13 77.06
CA ALA A 410 -6.79 -48.05 77.00
C ALA A 410 -5.79 -47.71 75.88
N ASP A 411 -6.27 -47.15 74.77
CA ASP A 411 -5.46 -46.75 73.62
C ASP A 411 -6.02 -45.52 72.87
N ALA A 412 -5.27 -45.05 71.88
CA ALA A 412 -5.64 -43.87 71.07
C ALA A 412 -6.89 -44.10 70.18
N PRO A 413 -7.08 -45.26 69.53
CA PRO A 413 -8.33 -45.58 68.84
C PRO A 413 -9.57 -45.49 69.75
N GLU A 414 -9.52 -46.04 70.96
CA GLU A 414 -10.61 -45.99 71.92
C GLU A 414 -10.87 -44.57 72.41
N ALA A 415 -9.81 -43.81 72.74
CA ALA A 415 -9.93 -42.39 73.10
C ALA A 415 -10.63 -41.58 72.00
N ARG A 416 -10.21 -41.78 70.74
CA ARG A 416 -10.80 -41.10 69.59
C ARG A 416 -12.29 -41.42 69.42
N GLN A 417 -12.66 -42.70 69.48
CA GLN A 417 -14.06 -43.12 69.38
C GLN A 417 -14.92 -42.49 70.49
N ARG A 418 -14.45 -42.52 71.74
CA ARG A 418 -15.17 -41.92 72.87
C ARG A 418 -15.33 -40.40 72.72
N LEU A 419 -14.31 -39.69 72.23
CA LEU A 419 -14.38 -38.24 71.96
C LEU A 419 -15.44 -37.91 70.90
N MET A 420 -15.63 -38.78 69.90
CA MET A 420 -16.61 -38.60 68.82
C MET A 420 -18.04 -38.90 69.28
N GLU A 421 -18.24 -39.97 70.06
CA GLU A 421 -19.57 -40.37 70.57
C GLU A 421 -20.11 -39.39 71.63
N ARG A 422 -19.21 -38.75 72.38
CA ARG A 422 -19.55 -37.74 73.38
C ARG A 422 -20.14 -36.49 72.73
N ARG A 423 -21.26 -36.03 73.28
CA ARG A 423 -21.91 -34.74 72.97
C ARG A 423 -21.25 -33.60 73.75
N TRP A 424 -20.67 -32.59 73.11
CA TRP A 424 -19.99 -31.49 73.78
C TRP A 424 -20.80 -30.19 73.74
N PRO A 425 -20.74 -29.33 74.78
CA PRO A 425 -21.32 -27.98 74.69
C PRO A 425 -20.59 -27.14 73.63
N ALA A 426 -21.34 -26.45 72.75
CA ALA A 426 -20.78 -25.72 71.61
C ALA A 426 -21.46 -24.37 71.31
N GLU A 427 -22.18 -23.79 72.29
CA GLU A 427 -22.94 -22.55 72.10
C GLU A 427 -22.09 -21.39 71.55
N ASP A 428 -20.89 -21.20 72.11
CA ASP A 428 -19.97 -20.11 71.73
C ASP A 428 -19.44 -20.22 70.29
N ILE A 429 -19.50 -21.41 69.70
CA ILE A 429 -19.01 -21.66 68.34
C ILE A 429 -20.11 -22.06 67.35
N ALA A 430 -21.38 -22.06 67.78
CA ALA A 430 -22.53 -22.40 66.95
C ALA A 430 -22.60 -21.57 65.64
N PRO A 431 -22.32 -20.25 65.63
CA PRO A 431 -22.31 -19.47 64.39
C PRO A 431 -21.26 -19.95 63.38
N TYR A 432 -20.12 -20.48 63.85
CA TYR A 432 -19.05 -20.98 63.01
C TYR A 432 -19.39 -22.36 62.43
N ILE A 433 -19.98 -23.25 63.23
CA ILE A 433 -20.44 -24.58 62.77
C ILE A 433 -21.48 -24.42 61.66
N GLN A 434 -22.45 -23.51 61.84
CA GLN A 434 -23.47 -23.22 60.82
C GLN A 434 -22.88 -22.64 59.53
N LEU A 435 -21.84 -21.81 59.63
CA LEU A 435 -21.20 -21.20 58.46
C LEU A 435 -20.36 -22.21 57.65
N ILE A 436 -19.71 -23.16 58.33
CA ILE A 436 -18.95 -24.24 57.69
C ILE A 436 -19.89 -25.14 56.89
N ASP A 437 -21.08 -25.41 57.44
CA ASP A 437 -22.15 -26.20 56.81
C ASP A 437 -21.66 -27.59 56.37
N ASP A 438 -21.00 -28.32 57.27
CA ASP A 438 -20.59 -29.72 57.06
C ASP A 438 -21.81 -30.65 57.28
N PRO A 439 -22.33 -31.31 56.23
CA PRO A 439 -23.51 -32.17 56.35
C PRO A 439 -23.31 -33.38 57.26
N GLY A 440 -22.06 -33.82 57.47
CA GLY A 440 -21.74 -34.98 58.30
C GLY A 440 -21.68 -34.66 59.79
N HIS A 441 -21.50 -33.39 60.15
CA HIS A 441 -21.22 -32.94 61.51
C HIS A 441 -21.90 -31.60 61.79
N THR A 442 -23.23 -31.61 61.84
CA THR A 442 -24.07 -30.47 62.22
C THR A 442 -24.24 -30.41 63.74
N MET A 443 -24.77 -29.28 64.22
CA MET A 443 -25.13 -29.12 65.64
C MET A 443 -26.38 -29.96 65.96
N ASN A 444 -26.40 -30.60 67.13
CA ASN A 444 -27.56 -31.35 67.61
C ASN A 444 -28.69 -30.40 68.04
N ASP A 445 -29.94 -30.90 68.02
CA ASP A 445 -31.14 -30.15 68.43
C ASP A 445 -31.08 -29.64 69.89
N ASP A 446 -30.27 -30.27 70.74
CA ASP A 446 -30.06 -29.92 72.15
C ASP A 446 -28.92 -28.91 72.39
N GLY A 447 -28.36 -28.32 71.33
CA GLY A 447 -27.26 -27.35 71.41
C GLY A 447 -25.88 -27.97 71.64
N THR A 448 -25.78 -29.30 71.60
CA THR A 448 -24.50 -30.02 71.70
C THR A 448 -23.89 -30.33 70.33
N TYR A 449 -22.61 -30.70 70.32
CA TYR A 449 -21.84 -31.01 69.12
C TYR A 449 -21.08 -32.33 69.27
N ASN A 450 -21.13 -33.18 68.25
CA ASN A 450 -20.34 -34.40 68.17
C ASN A 450 -19.10 -34.17 67.29
N LEU A 451 -17.93 -34.56 67.80
CA LEU A 451 -16.67 -34.35 67.09
C LEU A 451 -16.53 -35.32 65.91
N SER A 452 -15.95 -34.84 64.81
CA SER A 452 -15.55 -35.66 63.67
C SER A 452 -14.29 -36.47 63.97
N GLU A 453 -14.02 -37.51 63.17
CA GLU A 453 -12.76 -38.26 63.29
C GLU A 453 -11.54 -37.35 63.09
N THR A 454 -11.61 -36.42 62.14
CA THR A 454 -10.56 -35.45 61.84
C THR A 454 -10.31 -34.51 63.04
N GLN A 455 -11.37 -34.00 63.66
CA GLN A 455 -11.26 -33.16 64.87
C GLN A 455 -10.71 -33.94 66.06
N ALA A 456 -11.23 -35.14 66.33
CA ALA A 456 -10.77 -35.98 67.42
C ALA A 456 -9.28 -36.33 67.28
N ARG A 457 -8.82 -36.63 66.05
CA ARG A 457 -7.39 -36.82 65.77
C ARG A 457 -6.57 -35.56 66.04
N ALA A 458 -7.03 -34.39 65.58
CA ALA A 458 -6.35 -33.12 65.83
C ALA A 458 -6.25 -32.78 67.33
N ILE A 459 -7.27 -33.13 68.12
CA ILE A 459 -7.27 -32.98 69.58
C ILE A 459 -6.25 -33.91 70.25
N LEU A 460 -6.12 -35.16 69.79
CA LEU A 460 -5.11 -36.09 70.31
C LEU A 460 -3.67 -35.67 69.96
N GLU A 461 -3.47 -34.95 68.87
CA GLU A 461 -2.18 -34.41 68.43
C GLU A 461 -1.85 -33.04 69.07
N LEU A 462 -2.75 -32.50 69.90
CA LEU A 462 -2.67 -31.19 70.51
C LEU A 462 -1.53 -31.12 71.54
N ARG A 463 -0.61 -30.17 71.39
CA ARG A 463 0.52 -29.97 72.32
C ARG A 463 0.09 -29.12 73.52
N LEU A 464 0.57 -29.46 74.72
CA LEU A 464 0.23 -28.76 75.97
C LEU A 464 0.37 -27.22 75.90
N GLN A 465 1.33 -26.70 75.15
CA GLN A 465 1.51 -25.24 74.95
C GLN A 465 0.28 -24.53 74.35
N ARG A 466 -0.54 -25.24 73.58
CA ARG A 466 -1.76 -24.72 72.94
C ARG A 466 -2.95 -24.63 73.90
N LEU A 467 -2.86 -25.23 75.11
CA LEU A 467 -3.89 -25.15 76.15
C LEU A 467 -3.73 -23.91 77.06
N THR A 468 -2.75 -23.05 76.80
CA THR A 468 -2.65 -21.75 77.48
C THR A 468 -3.83 -20.86 77.07
N GLN A 469 -4.20 -19.89 77.91
CA GLN A 469 -5.25 -18.92 77.56
C GLN A 469 -4.95 -18.18 76.24
N ILE A 470 -3.66 -17.90 75.97
CA ILE A 470 -3.22 -17.30 74.70
C ILE A 470 -3.43 -18.27 73.55
N GLY A 471 -3.05 -19.55 73.71
CA GLY A 471 -3.22 -20.56 72.66
C GLY A 471 -4.68 -20.83 72.28
N VAL A 472 -5.60 -20.83 73.25
CA VAL A 472 -7.05 -20.94 72.98
C VAL A 472 -7.55 -19.69 72.26
N LYS A 473 -7.12 -18.50 72.69
CA LYS A 473 -7.47 -17.25 72.02
C LYS A 473 -6.98 -17.20 70.57
N GLU A 474 -5.74 -17.62 70.29
CA GLU A 474 -5.21 -17.72 68.92
C GLU A 474 -6.07 -18.60 68.01
N VAL A 475 -6.60 -19.72 68.54
CA VAL A 475 -7.51 -20.61 67.79
C VAL A 475 -8.84 -19.92 67.49
N THR A 476 -9.41 -19.21 68.47
CA THR A 476 -10.65 -18.46 68.28
C THR A 476 -10.48 -17.28 67.32
N ASP A 477 -9.39 -16.52 67.43
CA ASP A 477 -9.06 -15.40 66.55
C ASP A 477 -8.85 -15.90 65.10
N GLU A 478 -8.13 -17.03 64.90
CA GLU A 478 -7.96 -17.67 63.58
C GLU A 478 -9.31 -18.14 63.01
N LEU A 479 -10.20 -18.68 63.85
CA LEU A 479 -11.54 -19.10 63.44
C LEU A 479 -12.42 -17.92 63.01
N GLU A 480 -12.35 -16.79 63.72
CA GLU A 480 -13.08 -15.56 63.35
C GLU A 480 -12.59 -14.99 62.02
N GLU A 481 -11.27 -14.97 61.79
CA GLU A 481 -10.69 -14.55 60.50
C GLU A 481 -11.13 -15.46 59.35
N LEU A 482 -11.10 -16.79 59.55
CA LEU A 482 -11.55 -17.74 58.54
C LEU A 482 -13.06 -17.66 58.30
N ALA A 483 -13.86 -17.39 59.33
CA ALA A 483 -15.29 -17.17 59.18
C ALA A 483 -15.59 -15.92 58.33
N ALA A 484 -14.84 -14.84 58.52
CA ALA A 484 -14.95 -13.66 57.67
C ALA A 484 -14.61 -13.99 56.20
N LYS A 485 -13.53 -14.77 55.97
CA LYS A 485 -13.15 -15.23 54.62
C LYS A 485 -14.20 -16.14 53.98
N ILE A 486 -14.76 -17.10 54.72
CA ILE A 486 -15.81 -18.00 54.22
C ILE A 486 -17.03 -17.19 53.77
N LYS A 487 -17.45 -16.19 54.57
CA LYS A 487 -18.56 -15.29 54.19
C LYS A 487 -18.25 -14.53 52.90
N ASP A 488 -17.06 -13.95 52.76
CA ASP A 488 -16.65 -13.25 51.54
C ASP A 488 -16.58 -14.19 50.33
N TYR A 489 -16.05 -15.41 50.48
CA TYR A 489 -16.01 -16.38 49.39
C TYR A 489 -17.40 -16.84 48.96
N LEU A 490 -18.33 -17.05 49.90
CA LEU A 490 -19.72 -17.36 49.58
C LEU A 490 -20.42 -16.19 48.87
N ASP A 491 -20.15 -14.95 49.30
CA ASP A 491 -20.65 -13.74 48.62
C ASP A 491 -20.11 -13.63 47.18
N ILE A 492 -18.81 -13.87 46.98
CA ILE A 492 -18.19 -13.88 45.64
C ILE A 492 -18.84 -14.95 44.75
N LEU A 493 -18.98 -16.19 45.24
CA LEU A 493 -19.58 -17.28 44.45
C LEU A 493 -21.09 -17.07 44.19
N GLY A 494 -21.77 -16.33 45.05
CA GLY A 494 -23.19 -15.97 44.90
C GLY A 494 -23.43 -14.77 43.97
N SER A 495 -22.41 -14.00 43.60
CA SER A 495 -22.55 -12.76 42.85
C SER A 495 -21.62 -12.70 41.62
N ARG A 496 -22.22 -12.76 40.43
CA ARG A 496 -21.49 -12.56 39.17
C ARG A 496 -20.82 -11.19 39.11
N GLU A 497 -21.46 -10.16 39.67
CA GLU A 497 -20.93 -8.80 39.73
C GLU A 497 -19.63 -8.74 40.57
N ARG A 498 -19.60 -9.44 41.72
CA ARG A 498 -18.38 -9.60 42.53
C ARG A 498 -17.26 -10.27 41.73
N ILE A 499 -17.56 -11.33 40.98
CA ILE A 499 -16.58 -12.02 40.13
C ILE A 499 -16.05 -11.08 39.04
N MET A 500 -16.93 -10.37 38.34
CA MET A 500 -16.54 -9.40 37.30
C MET A 500 -15.71 -8.24 37.86
N SER A 501 -15.99 -7.79 39.09
CA SER A 501 -15.18 -6.79 39.77
C SER A 501 -13.76 -7.31 40.04
N ILE A 502 -13.60 -8.56 40.50
CA ILE A 502 -12.29 -9.18 40.69
C ILE A 502 -11.53 -9.27 39.37
N ILE A 503 -12.18 -9.77 38.30
CA ILE A 503 -11.57 -9.87 36.96
C ILE A 503 -11.12 -8.49 36.47
N SER A 504 -11.98 -7.48 36.61
CA SER A 504 -11.67 -6.11 36.19
C SER A 504 -10.49 -5.51 36.95
N ASN A 505 -10.38 -5.76 38.25
CA ASN A 505 -9.26 -5.29 39.06
C ASN A 505 -7.95 -6.00 38.68
N GLU A 506 -7.99 -7.31 38.47
CA GLU A 506 -6.83 -8.08 37.98
C GLU A 506 -6.38 -7.60 36.59
N LEU A 507 -7.32 -7.31 35.68
CA LEU A 507 -7.00 -6.74 34.36
C LEU A 507 -6.34 -5.36 34.49
N ARG A 508 -6.85 -4.49 35.36
CA ARG A 508 -6.24 -3.16 35.63
C ARG A 508 -4.83 -3.29 36.19
N GLU A 509 -4.59 -4.25 37.09
CA GLU A 509 -3.25 -4.56 37.60
C GLU A 509 -2.28 -4.94 36.47
N VAL A 510 -2.70 -5.83 35.55
CA VAL A 510 -1.87 -6.19 34.38
C VAL A 510 -1.60 -4.97 33.51
N LYS A 511 -2.61 -4.12 33.28
CA LYS A 511 -2.44 -2.88 32.49
C LYS A 511 -1.43 -1.95 33.13
N GLU A 512 -1.53 -1.70 34.43
CA GLU A 512 -0.64 -0.80 35.16
C GLU A 512 0.81 -1.27 35.12
N GLN A 513 1.05 -2.58 35.18
CA GLN A 513 2.40 -3.14 35.20
C GLN A 513 3.05 -3.24 33.81
N PHE A 514 2.27 -3.47 32.76
CA PHE A 514 2.82 -3.93 31.47
C PHE A 514 2.32 -3.18 30.23
N ALA A 515 1.34 -2.27 30.36
CA ALA A 515 0.88 -1.51 29.20
C ALA A 515 2.00 -0.59 28.68
N VAL A 516 2.11 -0.51 27.36
CA VAL A 516 3.06 0.37 26.67
C VAL A 516 2.29 1.28 25.72
N PRO A 517 2.82 2.48 25.42
CA PRO A 517 2.30 3.30 24.33
C PRO A 517 2.26 2.49 23.03
N ARG A 518 1.26 2.77 22.19
CA ARG A 518 1.13 2.16 20.87
C ARG A 518 2.41 2.38 20.06
N ARG A 519 2.96 1.32 19.47
CA ARG A 519 4.21 1.37 18.68
C ARG A 519 3.93 1.71 17.23
N THR A 520 2.89 1.09 16.67
CA THR A 520 2.47 1.30 15.27
C THR A 520 1.65 2.55 15.07
N GLU A 521 1.96 3.30 14.02
CA GLU A 521 1.17 4.46 13.59
C GLU A 521 0.09 4.01 12.60
N ILE A 522 -1.11 4.60 12.67
CA ILE A 522 -2.21 4.32 11.72
C ILE A 522 -2.47 5.58 10.92
N VAL A 523 -2.30 5.51 9.59
CA VAL A 523 -2.58 6.63 8.68
C VAL A 523 -3.77 6.28 7.79
N ASP A 524 -4.60 7.28 7.48
CA ASP A 524 -5.67 7.11 6.50
C ASP A 524 -5.05 6.98 5.11
N TRP A 525 -5.51 6.01 4.35
CA TRP A 525 -4.98 5.69 3.03
C TRP A 525 -6.13 5.38 2.07
N SER A 526 -6.19 6.12 0.96
CA SER A 526 -7.25 6.03 -0.05
C SER A 526 -7.03 4.95 -1.10
N GLY A 527 -5.87 4.27 -1.09
CA GLY A 527 -5.71 2.99 -1.78
C GLY A 527 -4.88 2.96 -3.05
N ASP A 528 -4.50 4.10 -3.64
CA ASP A 528 -3.88 4.09 -4.97
C ASP A 528 -2.56 4.87 -4.98
N MET A 529 -1.46 4.14 -5.21
CA MET A 529 -0.21 4.71 -5.73
C MET A 529 -0.25 4.43 -7.23
N GLU A 530 -0.23 5.49 -8.02
CA GLU A 530 -0.26 5.37 -9.47
C GLU A 530 1.13 5.01 -9.99
N ASP A 531 1.21 4.31 -11.12
CA ASP A 531 2.52 4.02 -11.75
C ASP A 531 3.29 5.32 -12.08
N GLU A 532 2.58 6.44 -12.18
CA GLU A 532 3.12 7.78 -12.37
C GLU A 532 3.90 8.31 -11.17
N ASP A 533 3.49 8.00 -9.94
CA ASP A 533 4.18 8.42 -8.70
C ASP A 533 5.60 7.85 -8.57
N LEU A 534 5.94 6.90 -9.46
CA LEU A 534 7.23 6.22 -9.56
C LEU A 534 8.15 6.85 -10.60
N ILE A 535 7.64 7.77 -11.45
CA ILE A 535 8.35 8.36 -12.58
C ILE A 535 8.88 9.73 -12.20
N GLU A 536 10.15 10.01 -12.48
CA GLU A 536 10.70 11.36 -12.27
C GLU A 536 10.16 12.34 -13.31
N ARG A 537 9.89 13.58 -12.86
CA ARG A 537 9.58 14.71 -13.73
C ARG A 537 10.87 15.15 -14.42
N GLU A 538 10.98 14.83 -15.70
CA GLU A 538 12.15 15.14 -16.52
C GLU A 538 11.69 15.63 -17.90
N ASP A 539 12.41 16.60 -18.46
CA ASP A 539 12.16 17.07 -19.81
C ASP A 539 12.69 16.07 -20.84
N MET A 540 11.79 15.65 -21.73
CA MET A 540 12.06 14.67 -22.76
C MET A 540 11.88 15.31 -24.13
N VAL A 541 12.79 15.00 -25.05
CA VAL A 541 12.60 15.25 -26.48
C VAL A 541 11.76 14.10 -27.04
N VAL A 542 10.56 14.41 -27.51
CA VAL A 542 9.70 13.48 -28.24
C VAL A 542 10.02 13.59 -29.72
N THR A 543 10.32 12.46 -30.36
CA THR A 543 10.65 12.39 -31.78
C THR A 543 9.64 11.51 -32.49
N VAL A 544 9.07 12.01 -33.59
CA VAL A 544 8.15 11.28 -34.48
C VAL A 544 8.75 11.25 -35.88
N THR A 545 8.75 10.09 -36.53
CA THR A 545 9.22 9.92 -37.91
C THR A 545 8.08 9.85 -38.91
N GLN A 546 8.38 10.07 -40.19
CA GLN A 546 7.43 9.96 -41.29
C GLN A 546 6.81 8.57 -41.38
N SER A 547 7.59 7.53 -41.10
CA SER A 547 7.10 6.14 -41.05
C SER A 547 6.21 5.83 -39.84
N GLY A 548 5.89 6.84 -39.01
CA GLY A 548 5.00 6.71 -37.86
C GLY A 548 5.67 6.08 -36.64
N TYR A 549 7.01 6.14 -36.53
CA TYR A 549 7.70 5.73 -35.31
C TYR A 549 7.77 6.89 -34.32
N ILE A 550 7.55 6.60 -33.04
CA ILE A 550 7.61 7.58 -31.96
C ILE A 550 8.51 7.09 -30.83
N LYS A 551 9.25 8.02 -30.20
CA LYS A 551 10.07 7.78 -29.01
C LYS A 551 10.19 9.02 -28.13
N ARG A 552 10.66 8.80 -26.90
CA ARG A 552 11.17 9.86 -26.02
C ARG A 552 12.65 9.64 -25.72
N THR A 553 13.41 10.72 -25.61
CA THR A 553 14.83 10.73 -25.27
C THR A 553 15.08 11.86 -24.26
N PRO A 554 15.85 11.65 -23.18
CA PRO A 554 16.14 12.72 -22.22
C PRO A 554 16.72 13.95 -22.91
N LEU A 555 16.29 15.16 -22.52
CA LEU A 555 16.81 16.40 -23.10
C LEU A 555 18.32 16.54 -22.90
N ALA A 556 18.85 15.99 -21.79
CA ALA A 556 20.28 15.95 -21.51
C ALA A 556 21.11 15.23 -22.58
N ASP A 557 20.56 14.19 -23.23
CA ASP A 557 21.23 13.46 -24.31
C ASP A 557 21.35 14.29 -25.60
N PHE A 558 20.55 15.35 -25.72
CA PHE A 558 20.57 16.31 -26.84
C PHE A 558 21.53 17.50 -26.61
N ARG A 559 22.04 17.73 -25.39
CA ARG A 559 22.97 18.85 -25.11
C ARG A 559 24.33 18.67 -25.83
N ALA A 560 24.81 19.75 -26.45
CA ALA A 560 25.93 19.78 -27.37
C ALA A 560 27.33 19.68 -26.71
N GLN A 561 28.26 19.08 -27.47
CA GLN A 561 29.71 19.16 -27.26
C GLN A 561 30.20 20.61 -27.41
N LYS A 562 31.24 20.99 -26.63
CA LYS A 562 31.92 22.29 -26.74
C LYS A 562 32.44 22.55 -28.17
N ARG A 563 32.44 23.83 -28.60
CA ARG A 563 33.00 24.32 -29.88
C ARG A 563 34.31 23.61 -30.24
N GLY A 564 34.37 23.03 -31.45
CA GLY A 564 35.57 22.38 -32.01
C GLY A 564 35.55 20.84 -32.06
N GLY A 565 34.45 20.18 -31.69
CA GLY A 565 34.29 18.73 -31.85
C GLY A 565 34.10 18.30 -33.31
N LYS A 566 34.80 17.24 -33.75
CA LYS A 566 34.51 16.57 -35.04
C LYS A 566 33.09 16.01 -34.99
N GLY A 567 32.22 16.51 -35.86
CA GLY A 567 30.82 16.09 -35.96
C GLY A 567 30.69 14.57 -35.96
N VAL A 568 30.00 14.05 -34.95
CA VAL A 568 29.71 12.63 -34.83
C VAL A 568 28.45 12.35 -35.65
N SER A 569 28.64 11.66 -36.77
CA SER A 569 27.60 11.16 -37.67
C SER A 569 26.40 10.60 -36.91
N GLY A 570 25.22 11.19 -37.15
CA GLY A 570 23.94 10.66 -36.70
C GLY A 570 23.76 9.23 -37.22
N GLY A 571 23.38 8.32 -36.33
CA GLY A 571 23.20 6.90 -36.66
C GLY A 571 22.23 6.71 -37.83
N THR A 572 22.53 5.71 -38.65
CA THR A 572 21.78 5.30 -39.84
C THR A 572 20.32 4.97 -39.50
N LEU A 573 19.45 5.96 -39.68
CA LEU A 573 18.07 5.69 -40.10
C LEU A 573 18.16 4.86 -41.40
N LYS A 574 17.16 4.02 -41.70
CA LYS A 574 17.07 3.43 -43.05
C LYS A 574 17.15 4.59 -44.04
N ASP A 575 17.83 4.44 -45.17
CA ASP A 575 18.29 5.51 -46.08
C ASP A 575 17.27 6.59 -46.52
N ASP A 576 16.04 6.64 -46.00
CA ASP A 576 15.00 7.65 -46.29
C ASP A 576 13.98 7.97 -45.14
N ASP A 577 14.11 7.48 -43.89
CA ASP A 577 13.12 7.81 -42.81
C ASP A 577 13.55 9.05 -42.00
N VAL A 578 12.72 10.10 -42.00
CA VAL A 578 13.07 11.42 -41.44
C VAL A 578 12.11 11.82 -40.31
N VAL A 579 12.62 12.63 -39.37
CA VAL A 579 11.84 13.20 -38.28
C VAL A 579 10.86 14.24 -38.82
N THR A 580 9.56 14.05 -38.55
CA THR A 580 8.47 14.93 -38.98
C THR A 580 7.94 15.81 -37.86
N SER A 581 8.17 15.43 -36.61
CA SER A 581 7.83 16.26 -35.45
C SER A 581 8.82 16.01 -34.34
N LEU A 582 9.30 17.11 -33.75
CA LEU A 582 10.18 17.10 -32.59
C LEU A 582 9.71 18.21 -31.65
N PHE A 583 9.44 17.86 -30.40
CA PHE A 583 9.06 18.82 -29.38
C PHE A 583 9.57 18.35 -28.02
N VAL A 584 9.73 19.29 -27.10
CA VAL A 584 10.06 18.99 -25.71
C VAL A 584 8.76 18.84 -24.93
N ALA A 585 8.69 17.83 -24.08
CA ALA A 585 7.59 17.61 -23.16
C ALA A 585 8.13 16.97 -21.88
N ASN A 586 7.60 17.38 -20.73
CA ASN A 586 7.90 16.70 -19.48
C ASN A 586 7.36 15.27 -19.52
N THR A 587 7.97 14.34 -18.78
CA THR A 587 7.48 12.95 -18.62
C THR A 587 5.99 12.89 -18.26
N HIS A 588 5.47 13.87 -17.53
CA HIS A 588 4.08 13.92 -17.06
C HIS A 588 3.13 14.67 -18.00
N THR A 589 3.65 15.41 -18.98
CA THR A 589 2.85 16.16 -19.98
C THR A 589 1.91 15.21 -20.73
N GLN A 590 0.66 15.62 -20.92
CA GLN A 590 -0.32 14.87 -21.70
C GLN A 590 -0.11 15.10 -23.19
N LEU A 591 -0.13 14.03 -23.97
CA LEU A 591 -0.07 14.06 -25.43
C LEU A 591 -1.43 13.64 -26.00
N LEU A 592 -2.03 14.52 -26.79
CA LEU A 592 -3.27 14.26 -27.53
C LEU A 592 -2.96 13.93 -29.00
N PHE A 593 -3.58 12.86 -29.50
CA PHE A 593 -3.43 12.38 -30.87
C PHE A 593 -4.79 12.37 -31.54
N PHE A 594 -4.93 13.10 -32.64
CA PHE A 594 -6.15 13.13 -33.44
C PHE A 594 -5.91 12.44 -34.77
N THR A 595 -6.77 11.51 -35.13
CA THR A 595 -6.68 10.74 -36.37
C THR A 595 -7.55 11.32 -37.47
N THR A 596 -7.25 10.98 -38.72
CA THR A 596 -7.95 11.47 -39.91
C THR A 596 -9.42 11.05 -40.00
N ASP A 597 -9.84 10.00 -39.28
CA ASP A 597 -11.24 9.58 -39.13
C ASP A 597 -11.99 10.25 -37.96
N GLY A 598 -11.34 11.17 -37.24
CA GLY A 598 -11.98 11.96 -36.17
C GLY A 598 -11.95 11.32 -34.78
N MET A 599 -11.06 10.36 -34.53
CA MET A 599 -10.79 9.83 -33.19
C MET A 599 -9.69 10.63 -32.47
N ALA A 600 -9.79 10.69 -31.14
CA ALA A 600 -8.80 11.25 -30.24
C ALA A 600 -8.26 10.17 -29.28
N TYR A 601 -6.95 10.16 -29.08
CA TYR A 601 -6.25 9.33 -28.09
C TYR A 601 -5.45 10.23 -27.15
N LYS A 602 -5.26 9.77 -25.90
CA LYS A 602 -4.52 10.48 -24.86
C LYS A 602 -3.48 9.55 -24.22
N LEU A 603 -2.24 10.00 -24.09
CA LEU A 603 -1.22 9.33 -23.27
C LEU A 603 -0.23 10.34 -22.68
N LYS A 604 0.30 10.07 -21.50
CA LYS A 604 1.41 10.86 -20.93
C LYS A 604 2.73 10.54 -21.62
N THR A 605 3.63 11.52 -21.71
CA THR A 605 4.93 11.39 -22.36
C THR A 605 5.71 10.17 -21.89
N TRP A 606 5.71 9.86 -20.58
CA TRP A 606 6.48 8.73 -20.02
C TRP A 606 6.10 7.35 -20.59
N ARG A 607 4.87 7.20 -21.11
CA ARG A 607 4.39 5.97 -21.76
C ARG A 607 4.97 5.75 -23.16
N LEU A 608 5.59 6.77 -23.75
CA LEU A 608 6.36 6.62 -24.98
C LEU A 608 7.62 5.77 -24.74
N PRO A 609 8.05 4.99 -25.74
CA PRO A 609 9.24 4.17 -25.59
C PRO A 609 10.47 5.07 -25.40
N LEU A 610 11.17 4.84 -24.29
CA LEU A 610 12.46 5.46 -24.03
C LEU A 610 13.50 4.90 -25.00
N GLY A 611 14.32 5.76 -25.59
CA GLY A 611 15.49 5.33 -26.34
C GLY A 611 16.42 6.47 -26.68
N GLY A 612 17.70 6.15 -26.90
CA GLY A 612 18.70 7.16 -27.26
C GLY A 612 18.49 7.76 -28.66
N ARG A 613 19.34 8.73 -29.01
CA ARG A 613 19.29 9.50 -30.28
C ARG A 613 19.24 8.61 -31.52
N THR A 614 19.96 7.49 -31.53
CA THR A 614 20.05 6.56 -32.66
C THR A 614 18.98 5.45 -32.66
N SER A 615 18.16 5.35 -31.61
CA SER A 615 17.11 4.33 -31.54
C SER A 615 15.91 4.69 -32.43
N LYS A 616 15.23 3.69 -33.01
CA LYS A 616 14.07 3.93 -33.89
C LYS A 616 12.77 4.20 -33.15
N GLY A 617 12.69 3.92 -31.85
CA GLY A 617 11.41 3.95 -31.12
C GLY A 617 10.50 2.78 -31.50
N LYS A 618 9.18 2.98 -31.37
CA LYS A 618 8.14 2.01 -31.78
C LYS A 618 7.15 2.68 -32.72
N ALA A 619 6.58 1.89 -33.64
CA ALA A 619 5.49 2.35 -34.49
C ALA A 619 4.26 2.74 -33.64
N ILE A 620 3.67 3.90 -33.93
CA ILE A 620 2.57 4.47 -33.15
C ILE A 620 1.32 3.59 -33.16
N VAL A 621 1.08 2.87 -34.25
CA VAL A 621 0.00 1.87 -34.39
C VAL A 621 0.14 0.67 -33.44
N ASN A 622 1.33 0.46 -32.87
CA ASN A 622 1.56 -0.56 -31.84
C ASN A 622 1.36 -0.01 -30.42
N ILE A 623 1.18 1.30 -30.27
CA ILE A 623 0.96 1.98 -28.99
C ILE A 623 -0.51 2.40 -28.86
N LEU A 624 -1.10 2.89 -29.96
CA LEU A 624 -2.48 3.34 -30.05
C LEU A 624 -3.27 2.41 -30.99
N PRO A 625 -4.52 2.05 -30.66
CA PRO A 625 -5.33 1.13 -31.46
C PRO A 625 -5.93 1.83 -32.69
N ILE A 626 -5.08 2.32 -33.59
CA ILE A 626 -5.46 3.02 -34.82
C ILE A 626 -5.78 1.99 -35.92
N PRO A 627 -6.96 2.07 -36.58
CA PRO A 627 -7.30 1.16 -37.69
C PRO A 627 -6.34 1.28 -38.88
N THR A 628 -6.14 0.17 -39.59
CA THR A 628 -5.32 0.15 -40.82
C THR A 628 -5.90 1.11 -41.87
N GLY A 629 -5.06 1.98 -42.42
CA GLY A 629 -5.46 2.99 -43.42
C GLY A 629 -5.83 4.36 -42.82
N ILE A 630 -5.89 4.47 -41.49
CA ILE A 630 -6.07 5.75 -40.78
C ILE A 630 -4.71 6.29 -40.33
N SER A 631 -4.50 7.60 -40.50
CA SER A 631 -3.28 8.31 -40.12
C SER A 631 -3.56 9.33 -39.01
N ILE A 632 -2.49 9.87 -38.42
CA ILE A 632 -2.60 10.94 -37.42
C ILE A 632 -2.69 12.28 -38.16
N ALA A 633 -3.78 13.00 -37.92
CA ALA A 633 -4.00 14.35 -38.43
C ALA A 633 -3.26 15.40 -37.58
N ALA A 634 -3.22 15.21 -36.25
CA ALA A 634 -2.51 16.11 -35.35
C ALA A 634 -1.99 15.39 -34.11
N MET A 635 -0.83 15.83 -33.62
CA MET A 635 -0.27 15.46 -32.32
C MET A 635 0.03 16.73 -31.55
N MET A 636 -0.39 16.80 -30.29
CA MET A 636 -0.26 17.99 -29.47
C MET A 636 0.17 17.65 -28.06
N PRO A 637 1.34 18.14 -27.58
CA PRO A 637 1.61 18.21 -26.16
C PRO A 637 0.70 19.29 -25.53
N VAL A 638 0.14 18.98 -24.38
CA VAL A 638 -0.63 19.95 -23.57
C VAL A 638 0.16 20.21 -22.30
N ASP A 639 0.89 21.32 -22.29
CA ASP A 639 1.75 21.72 -21.19
C ASP A 639 0.99 22.56 -20.15
N ARG A 640 -0.13 22.00 -19.68
CA ARG A 640 -1.01 22.54 -18.65
C ARG A 640 -1.66 21.39 -17.90
N ASP A 641 -1.87 21.59 -16.60
CA ASP A 641 -2.59 20.62 -15.78
C ASP A 641 -4.03 20.44 -16.29
N GLU A 642 -4.54 19.22 -16.19
CA GLU A 642 -5.82 18.82 -16.78
C GLU A 642 -7.00 19.62 -16.20
N GLU A 643 -6.86 20.13 -14.97
CA GLU A 643 -7.82 21.03 -14.30
C GLU A 643 -7.93 22.40 -14.98
N GLU A 644 -6.88 22.85 -15.68
CA GLU A 644 -6.86 24.13 -16.38
C GLU A 644 -7.38 24.03 -17.83
N TRP A 645 -7.67 22.82 -18.33
CA TRP A 645 -8.06 22.62 -19.73
C TRP A 645 -9.40 23.26 -20.10
N ASP A 646 -10.21 23.65 -19.11
CA ASP A 646 -11.44 24.43 -19.34
C ASP A 646 -11.15 25.84 -19.91
N GLN A 647 -9.94 26.37 -19.71
CA GLN A 647 -9.51 27.68 -20.20
C GLN A 647 -8.96 27.62 -21.63
N LEU A 648 -8.66 26.42 -22.14
CA LEU A 648 -8.09 26.22 -23.46
C LEU A 648 -9.15 25.79 -24.47
N GLN A 649 -8.98 26.20 -25.72
CA GLN A 649 -9.86 25.83 -26.82
C GLN A 649 -9.08 25.07 -27.89
N ILE A 650 -9.80 24.21 -28.62
CA ILE A 650 -9.25 23.43 -29.72
C ILE A 650 -10.12 23.62 -30.96
N VAL A 651 -9.46 23.86 -32.09
CA VAL A 651 -10.10 24.05 -33.39
C VAL A 651 -9.76 22.88 -34.31
N PHE A 652 -10.78 22.35 -34.96
CA PHE A 652 -10.72 21.27 -35.95
C PHE A 652 -11.11 21.79 -37.33
N ALA A 653 -10.48 21.28 -38.38
CA ALA A 653 -10.87 21.53 -39.76
C ALA A 653 -11.01 20.23 -40.56
N THR A 654 -12.04 20.14 -41.40
CA THR A 654 -12.30 18.98 -42.26
C THR A 654 -11.91 19.25 -43.71
N SER A 655 -11.75 18.17 -44.50
CA SER A 655 -11.43 18.24 -45.93
C SER A 655 -12.50 18.95 -46.76
N THR A 656 -13.74 19.01 -46.28
CA THR A 656 -14.88 19.69 -46.91
C THR A 656 -15.02 21.16 -46.51
N GLY A 657 -14.11 21.70 -45.70
CA GLY A 657 -14.08 23.12 -45.32
C GLY A 657 -14.98 23.49 -44.14
N ASP A 658 -15.46 22.50 -43.38
CA ASP A 658 -16.10 22.75 -42.09
C ASP A 658 -15.03 22.93 -41.00
N VAL A 659 -15.30 23.84 -40.07
CA VAL A 659 -14.47 24.15 -38.91
C VAL A 659 -15.29 24.06 -37.64
N ARG A 660 -14.67 23.53 -36.60
CA ARG A 660 -15.32 23.33 -35.32
C ARG A 660 -14.41 23.73 -34.17
N ARG A 661 -14.96 24.45 -33.20
CA ARG A 661 -14.27 24.85 -31.96
C ARG A 661 -14.89 24.13 -30.77
N ASN A 662 -14.05 23.57 -29.90
CA ASN A 662 -14.42 22.88 -28.66
C ASN A 662 -13.57 23.37 -27.50
N ALA A 663 -14.03 23.13 -26.27
CA ALA A 663 -13.18 23.27 -25.09
C ALA A 663 -12.17 22.11 -25.08
N LEU A 664 -10.93 22.36 -24.65
CA LEU A 664 -9.94 21.29 -24.55
C LEU A 664 -10.34 20.28 -23.47
N SER A 665 -11.07 20.71 -22.45
CA SER A 665 -11.61 19.84 -21.40
C SER A 665 -12.57 18.75 -21.89
N ASP A 666 -13.11 18.87 -23.11
CA ASP A 666 -13.81 17.77 -23.78
C ASP A 666 -12.90 16.54 -23.97
N PHE A 667 -11.58 16.66 -23.83
CA PHE A 667 -10.58 15.60 -24.00
C PHE A 667 -9.89 15.18 -22.69
N THR A 668 -10.42 15.55 -21.53
CA THR A 668 -9.97 15.04 -20.22
C THR A 668 -10.19 13.52 -20.14
N ASN A 669 -11.43 13.07 -20.28
CA ASN A 669 -11.79 11.65 -20.19
C ASN A 669 -11.71 10.93 -21.54
N VAL A 670 -10.51 10.49 -21.93
CA VAL A 670 -10.23 9.66 -23.13
C VAL A 670 -9.80 8.25 -22.70
N LYS A 671 -10.56 7.24 -23.10
CA LYS A 671 -10.26 5.82 -22.80
C LYS A 671 -9.14 5.28 -23.70
N SER A 672 -8.56 4.13 -23.35
CA SER A 672 -7.49 3.48 -24.11
C SER A 672 -7.88 3.12 -25.56
N ASN A 673 -9.17 2.86 -25.83
CA ASN A 673 -9.71 2.64 -27.17
C ASN A 673 -10.06 3.94 -27.93
N GLY A 674 -9.68 5.09 -27.38
CA GLY A 674 -9.92 6.41 -27.95
C GLY A 674 -11.31 6.97 -27.65
N LYS A 675 -11.50 8.22 -28.03
CA LYS A 675 -12.75 8.99 -27.93
C LYS A 675 -13.05 9.60 -29.29
N ILE A 676 -14.31 9.52 -29.73
CA ILE A 676 -14.73 10.24 -30.94
C ILE A 676 -14.65 11.75 -30.66
N ALA A 677 -13.71 12.43 -31.31
CA ALA A 677 -13.59 13.89 -31.28
C ALA A 677 -14.66 14.53 -32.16
N MET A 678 -14.84 13.97 -33.36
CA MET A 678 -15.80 14.44 -34.35
C MET A 678 -16.30 13.25 -35.17
N LYS A 679 -17.62 13.10 -35.30
CA LYS A 679 -18.17 12.15 -36.28
C LYS A 679 -18.08 12.74 -37.67
N LEU A 680 -17.26 12.12 -38.51
CA LEU A 680 -17.10 12.51 -39.91
C LEU A 680 -18.05 11.70 -40.80
N PRO A 681 -18.72 12.35 -41.78
CA PRO A 681 -19.42 11.65 -42.85
C PRO A 681 -18.47 10.82 -43.71
N GLU A 682 -19.02 9.84 -44.43
CA GLU A 682 -18.25 9.03 -45.39
C GLU A 682 -17.59 9.93 -46.45
N GLY A 683 -16.29 9.71 -46.69
CA GLY A 683 -15.48 10.51 -47.62
C GLY A 683 -14.93 11.84 -47.06
N VAL A 684 -15.26 12.20 -45.81
CA VAL A 684 -14.72 13.39 -45.13
C VAL A 684 -13.62 12.97 -44.16
N SER A 685 -12.49 13.68 -44.18
CA SER A 685 -11.38 13.45 -43.26
C SER A 685 -11.09 14.70 -42.43
N LEU A 686 -10.54 14.49 -41.23
CA LEU A 686 -9.96 15.55 -40.42
C LEU A 686 -8.61 15.95 -41.04
N VAL A 687 -8.45 17.24 -41.33
CA VAL A 687 -7.22 17.80 -41.92
C VAL A 687 -6.21 18.12 -40.83
N ASN A 688 -6.64 18.81 -39.77
CA ASN A 688 -5.78 19.19 -38.66
C ASN A 688 -6.61 19.54 -37.41
N ALA A 689 -5.95 19.55 -36.26
CA ALA A 689 -6.48 20.04 -34.99
C ALA A 689 -5.39 20.85 -34.27
N ARG A 690 -5.73 22.03 -33.76
CA ARG A 690 -4.79 22.91 -33.04
C ARG A 690 -5.45 23.54 -31.83
N ILE A 691 -4.68 23.69 -30.75
CA ILE A 691 -5.06 24.55 -29.63
C ILE A 691 -5.06 25.98 -30.14
N ALA A 692 -6.07 26.76 -29.75
CA ALA A 692 -6.21 28.15 -30.13
C ALA A 692 -6.78 28.95 -28.95
N SER A 693 -6.41 30.21 -28.88
CA SER A 693 -6.98 31.22 -27.99
C SER A 693 -8.09 32.01 -28.68
N GLU A 694 -8.77 32.87 -27.94
CA GLU A 694 -9.78 33.79 -28.51
C GLU A 694 -9.14 34.94 -29.31
N SER A 695 -7.83 35.16 -29.15
CA SER A 695 -7.03 36.15 -29.86
C SER A 695 -6.30 35.60 -31.09
N ASP A 696 -6.65 34.41 -31.55
CA ASP A 696 -6.07 33.81 -32.76
C ASP A 696 -7.04 33.85 -33.95
N ASP A 697 -6.48 33.73 -35.15
CA ASP A 697 -7.20 33.52 -36.40
C ASP A 697 -7.04 32.08 -36.89
N VAL A 698 -8.12 31.55 -37.49
CA VAL A 698 -8.09 30.31 -38.26
C VAL A 698 -7.86 30.65 -39.73
N MET A 699 -6.80 30.07 -40.31
CA MET A 699 -6.53 30.15 -41.73
C MET A 699 -6.71 28.78 -42.40
N LEU A 700 -7.55 28.72 -43.43
CA LEU A 700 -7.76 27.52 -44.25
C LEU A 700 -7.27 27.77 -45.67
N ILE A 701 -6.66 26.75 -46.27
CA ILE A 701 -6.16 26.78 -47.66
C ILE A 701 -6.67 25.57 -48.43
N THR A 702 -7.11 25.80 -49.66
CA THR A 702 -7.68 24.78 -50.54
C THR A 702 -6.71 24.33 -51.63
N ALA A 703 -6.93 23.13 -52.17
CA ALA A 703 -6.14 22.55 -53.24
C ALA A 703 -6.15 23.42 -54.52
N GLN A 704 -7.27 24.08 -54.83
CA GLN A 704 -7.40 24.97 -56.00
C GLN A 704 -6.90 26.41 -55.74
N GLY A 705 -6.21 26.67 -54.62
CA GLY A 705 -5.53 27.94 -54.40
C GLY A 705 -6.41 29.05 -53.81
N ARG A 706 -7.43 28.70 -53.02
CA ARG A 706 -8.19 29.68 -52.21
C ARG A 706 -7.69 29.65 -50.77
N ALA A 707 -7.69 30.81 -50.11
CA ALA A 707 -7.40 30.93 -48.69
C ALA A 707 -8.43 31.80 -47.98
N ILE A 708 -8.86 31.42 -46.79
CA ILE A 708 -9.70 32.27 -45.93
C ILE A 708 -9.07 32.36 -44.54
N ARG A 709 -9.10 33.55 -43.96
CA ARG A 709 -8.62 33.86 -42.61
C ARG A 709 -9.76 34.52 -41.84
N PHE A 710 -10.07 34.04 -40.64
CA PHE A 710 -11.12 34.60 -39.79
C PHE A 710 -10.82 34.36 -38.30
N PRO A 711 -11.32 35.20 -37.37
CA PRO A 711 -11.07 35.03 -35.94
C PRO A 711 -11.66 33.72 -35.40
N THR A 712 -10.97 33.06 -34.46
CA THR A 712 -11.48 31.83 -33.81
C THR A 712 -12.85 32.05 -33.17
N THR A 713 -13.11 33.25 -32.66
CA THR A 713 -14.39 33.68 -32.07
C THR A 713 -15.56 33.70 -33.06
N ALA A 714 -15.31 33.74 -34.37
CA ALA A 714 -16.35 33.63 -35.40
C ALA A 714 -16.99 32.23 -35.48
N VAL A 715 -16.36 31.22 -34.86
CA VAL A 715 -16.88 29.87 -34.69
C VAL A 715 -17.32 29.70 -33.24
N ARG A 716 -18.59 29.41 -32.99
CA ARG A 716 -19.06 29.15 -31.62
C ARG A 716 -18.39 27.89 -31.04
N VAL A 717 -18.28 27.81 -29.72
CA VAL A 717 -17.88 26.56 -29.04
C VAL A 717 -19.02 25.54 -29.13
N PHE A 718 -18.74 24.35 -29.66
CA PHE A 718 -19.70 23.27 -29.82
C PHE A 718 -19.70 22.35 -28.60
N LYS A 719 -20.89 21.95 -28.16
CA LYS A 719 -21.10 20.86 -27.18
C LYS A 719 -21.59 19.61 -27.91
N GLY A 720 -21.06 18.44 -27.57
CA GLY A 720 -21.41 17.15 -28.22
C GLY A 720 -20.43 16.77 -29.34
N ARG A 721 -20.63 15.64 -30.03
CA ARG A 721 -19.65 15.08 -31.02
C ARG A 721 -20.19 14.80 -32.42
N ASP A 722 -21.49 14.95 -32.61
CA ASP A 722 -22.19 14.49 -33.81
C ASP A 722 -22.16 15.49 -34.99
N SER A 723 -21.61 16.69 -34.78
CA SER A 723 -21.54 17.74 -35.81
C SER A 723 -20.11 17.89 -36.35
N THR A 724 -19.98 18.10 -37.66
CA THR A 724 -18.71 18.48 -38.32
C THR A 724 -18.32 19.93 -38.07
N GLY A 725 -19.20 20.75 -37.50
CA GLY A 725 -18.96 22.16 -37.21
C GLY A 725 -19.81 23.11 -38.07
N VAL A 726 -19.25 24.29 -38.34
CA VAL A 726 -19.82 25.28 -39.27
C VAL A 726 -18.89 25.46 -40.47
N ARG A 727 -19.43 25.91 -41.58
CA ARG A 727 -18.60 26.21 -42.76
C ARG A 727 -17.57 27.30 -42.47
N GLY A 728 -16.30 26.93 -42.59
CA GLY A 728 -15.15 27.83 -42.51
C GLY A 728 -14.82 28.45 -43.87
N ILE A 729 -14.81 27.64 -44.94
CA ILE A 729 -14.58 28.10 -46.33
C ILE A 729 -15.63 27.50 -47.28
N LYS A 730 -16.05 28.27 -48.28
CA LYS A 730 -16.88 27.77 -49.38
C LYS A 730 -15.99 27.24 -50.49
N LEU A 731 -16.04 25.93 -50.71
CA LEU A 731 -15.30 25.23 -51.75
C LEU A 731 -15.99 25.35 -53.12
N SER A 732 -15.17 25.33 -54.17
CA SER A 732 -15.62 25.13 -55.56
C SER A 732 -15.90 23.64 -55.81
N GLU A 733 -16.47 23.31 -56.98
CA GLU A 733 -16.63 21.92 -57.41
C GLU A 733 -15.25 21.23 -57.49
N ASP A 734 -15.14 20.02 -56.96
CA ASP A 734 -13.91 19.22 -56.85
C ASP A 734 -12.73 19.88 -56.10
N ASP A 735 -13.00 20.88 -55.24
CA ASP A 735 -11.98 21.47 -54.35
C ASP A 735 -12.03 20.85 -52.95
N THR A 736 -10.91 20.86 -52.24
CA THR A 736 -10.77 20.33 -50.88
C THR A 736 -9.85 21.20 -50.05
N VAL A 737 -10.05 21.22 -48.73
CA VAL A 737 -9.10 21.85 -47.81
C VAL A 737 -7.89 20.94 -47.63
N VAL A 738 -6.70 21.51 -47.85
CA VAL A 738 -5.42 20.79 -47.71
C VAL A 738 -4.63 21.22 -46.49
N SER A 739 -4.95 22.39 -45.91
CA SER A 739 -4.33 22.83 -44.68
C SER A 739 -5.21 23.73 -43.83
N MET A 740 -4.98 23.65 -42.52
CA MET A 740 -5.45 24.56 -41.50
C MET A 740 -4.27 25.00 -40.63
N SER A 741 -4.18 26.30 -40.36
CA SER A 741 -3.24 26.91 -39.43
C SER A 741 -3.97 27.82 -38.45
N VAL A 742 -3.45 27.91 -37.24
CA VAL A 742 -3.84 28.93 -36.25
C VAL A 742 -2.70 29.94 -36.26
N ILE A 743 -3.01 31.20 -36.56
CA ILE A 743 -2.05 32.30 -36.70
C ILE A 743 -2.50 33.47 -35.83
N ARG A 744 -1.58 34.35 -35.47
CA ARG A 744 -1.87 35.47 -34.56
C ARG A 744 -2.87 36.44 -35.18
N HIS A 745 -3.88 36.85 -34.42
CA HIS A 745 -4.84 37.85 -34.89
C HIS A 745 -4.19 39.23 -35.02
N PHE A 746 -4.49 39.93 -36.12
CA PHE A 746 -4.04 41.31 -36.31
C PHE A 746 -5.03 42.09 -37.18
N GLU A 747 -5.57 43.20 -36.65
CA GLU A 747 -6.44 44.10 -37.41
C GLU A 747 -5.61 45.17 -38.13
N ALA A 748 -5.66 45.15 -39.46
CA ALA A 748 -5.01 46.14 -40.30
C ALA A 748 -5.90 46.58 -41.49
N THR A 749 -5.97 47.88 -41.71
CA THR A 749 -6.64 48.49 -42.86
C THR A 749 -5.98 48.07 -44.19
N PRO A 750 -6.69 48.15 -45.32
CA PRO A 750 -6.08 47.91 -46.64
C PRO A 750 -4.83 48.77 -46.90
N GLU A 751 -4.84 50.06 -46.51
CA GLU A 751 -3.68 50.94 -46.72
C GLU A 751 -2.47 50.51 -45.86
N GLU A 752 -2.69 50.16 -44.59
CA GLU A 752 -1.61 49.67 -43.69
C GLU A 752 -0.98 48.39 -44.23
N ARG A 753 -1.79 47.43 -44.71
CA ARG A 753 -1.28 46.18 -45.28
C ARG A 753 -0.46 46.42 -46.54
N ALA A 754 -0.93 47.29 -47.44
CA ALA A 754 -0.18 47.66 -48.64
C ALA A 754 1.14 48.34 -48.28
N GLY A 755 1.14 49.27 -47.32
CA GLY A 755 2.34 49.95 -46.82
C GLY A 755 3.35 48.99 -46.19
N TYR A 756 2.89 48.09 -45.31
CA TYR A 756 3.72 47.06 -44.67
C TYR A 756 4.36 46.13 -45.70
N LEU A 757 3.56 45.56 -46.61
CA LEU A 757 4.06 44.62 -47.62
C LEU A 757 5.07 45.28 -48.56
N LYS A 758 4.90 46.56 -48.90
CA LYS A 758 5.88 47.31 -49.71
C LYS A 758 7.23 47.43 -49.00
N MET A 759 7.24 47.83 -47.72
CA MET A 759 8.47 47.93 -46.93
C MET A 759 9.11 46.55 -46.69
N ARG A 760 8.29 45.51 -46.41
CA ARG A 760 8.77 44.15 -46.18
C ARG A 760 9.40 43.54 -47.44
N ARG A 761 8.82 43.76 -48.63
CA ARG A 761 9.40 43.34 -49.92
C ARG A 761 10.73 44.03 -50.20
N ALA A 762 10.83 45.33 -49.90
CA ALA A 762 12.09 46.08 -50.01
C ALA A 762 13.16 45.53 -49.05
N ALA A 763 12.79 45.20 -47.81
CA ALA A 763 13.67 44.57 -46.83
C ALA A 763 14.11 43.15 -47.26
N ALA A 764 13.26 42.42 -47.98
CA ALA A 764 13.56 41.10 -48.55
C ALA A 764 14.38 41.17 -49.87
N GLY A 765 14.78 42.36 -50.33
CA GLY A 765 15.64 42.55 -51.50
C GLY A 765 14.95 42.32 -52.86
N ILE A 766 13.62 42.40 -52.93
CA ILE A 766 12.84 42.18 -54.16
C ILE A 766 12.61 43.51 -54.87
N GLY A 767 13.15 43.66 -56.09
CA GLY A 767 13.01 44.88 -56.91
C GLY A 767 11.61 45.08 -57.51
N GLU A 768 11.29 46.33 -57.89
CA GLU A 768 9.96 46.79 -58.35
C GLU A 768 9.43 46.13 -59.63
N ASP A 769 10.21 45.32 -60.35
CA ASP A 769 9.87 44.74 -61.67
C ASP A 769 9.11 43.39 -61.63
N THR A 770 8.50 43.00 -60.50
CA THR A 770 7.75 41.73 -60.42
C THR A 770 6.25 41.98 -60.58
N GLU A 771 5.62 41.37 -61.61
CA GLU A 771 4.22 41.55 -62.03
C GLU A 771 3.24 41.77 -60.86
N ILE A 772 2.68 42.99 -60.81
CA ILE A 772 1.53 43.34 -59.98
C ILE A 772 0.32 42.64 -60.60
N SER A 773 -0.35 41.75 -59.86
CA SER A 773 -1.65 41.21 -60.30
C SER A 773 -2.72 42.30 -60.22
N ASP A 774 -3.56 42.42 -61.25
CA ASP A 774 -4.58 43.45 -61.52
C ASP A 774 -5.67 43.73 -60.44
N ASP A 775 -5.55 43.20 -59.22
CA ASP A 775 -6.55 43.32 -58.15
C ASP A 775 -6.19 44.32 -57.02
N GLU A 776 -5.13 45.11 -57.16
CA GLU A 776 -4.72 46.14 -56.17
C GLU A 776 -4.94 47.57 -56.69
N ASP A 777 -6.19 48.01 -56.79
CA ASP A 777 -6.52 49.45 -56.70
C ASP A 777 -6.29 49.89 -55.23
N ALA A 778 -5.05 50.23 -54.87
CA ALA A 778 -4.72 50.74 -53.54
C ALA A 778 -4.04 52.12 -53.61
N THR A 779 -4.71 53.08 -52.99
CA THR A 779 -4.26 54.45 -52.71
C THR A 779 -2.94 54.48 -51.91
N GLU A 780 -2.05 55.40 -52.27
CA GLU A 780 -0.78 55.64 -51.56
C GLU A 780 -1.02 56.04 -50.09
N GLY A 781 -0.46 55.25 -49.16
CA GLY A 781 -0.40 55.59 -47.74
C GLY A 781 0.92 55.14 -47.13
N ALA A 782 1.65 56.07 -46.50
CA ALA A 782 2.86 55.77 -45.75
C ALA A 782 2.48 55.15 -44.39
N ILE A 783 2.97 53.94 -44.09
CA ILE A 783 2.87 53.32 -42.76
C ILE A 783 3.91 53.96 -41.81
N SER A 784 3.52 54.26 -40.58
CA SER A 784 4.46 54.78 -39.57
C SER A 784 5.46 53.69 -39.12
N PRO A 785 6.69 54.04 -38.72
CA PRO A 785 7.68 53.08 -38.23
C PRO A 785 7.20 52.23 -37.04
N GLU A 786 6.44 52.82 -36.11
CA GLU A 786 5.87 52.13 -34.94
C GLU A 786 4.89 51.03 -35.36
N ARG A 787 3.93 51.38 -36.23
CA ARG A 787 2.96 50.41 -36.79
C ARG A 787 3.62 49.32 -37.64
N TYR A 788 4.70 49.63 -38.35
CA TYR A 788 5.48 48.61 -39.08
C TYR A 788 6.13 47.60 -38.12
N SER A 789 6.69 48.07 -37.00
CA SER A 789 7.28 47.19 -35.97
C SER A 789 6.22 46.28 -35.35
N GLU A 790 5.08 46.84 -34.98
CA GLU A 790 3.95 46.09 -34.41
C GLU A 790 3.44 44.99 -35.37
N MET A 791 3.29 45.32 -36.65
CA MET A 791 2.94 44.34 -37.69
C MET A 791 4.05 43.30 -37.89
N ALA A 792 5.32 43.69 -37.86
CA ALA A 792 6.44 42.76 -38.01
C ALA A 792 6.53 41.76 -36.84
N GLU A 793 6.27 42.21 -35.62
CA GLU A 793 6.23 41.35 -34.43
C GLU A 793 5.10 40.32 -34.53
N ALA A 794 3.95 40.70 -35.10
CA ALA A 794 2.80 39.82 -35.31
C ALA A 794 2.81 39.04 -36.65
N GLU A 795 3.89 39.13 -37.44
CA GLU A 795 4.00 38.44 -38.73
C GLU A 795 4.31 36.95 -38.54
N ASP A 796 3.38 36.09 -38.97
CA ASP A 796 3.69 34.69 -39.27
C ASP A 796 4.08 34.53 -40.75
N MET A 797 5.19 33.83 -41.02
CA MET A 797 5.66 33.54 -42.38
C MET A 797 5.00 32.26 -42.89
N ILE A 798 4.21 32.38 -43.96
CA ILE A 798 3.43 31.27 -44.50
C ILE A 798 4.14 30.66 -45.69
N LEU A 799 4.55 29.40 -45.55
CA LEU A 799 5.02 28.58 -46.64
C LEU A 799 3.83 27.98 -47.39
N THR A 800 3.89 27.97 -48.72
CA THR A 800 2.92 27.24 -49.57
C THR A 800 3.68 26.42 -50.61
N ILE A 801 3.35 25.13 -50.72
CA ILE A 801 3.94 24.17 -51.66
C ILE A 801 2.86 23.56 -52.56
N THR A 802 3.19 23.38 -53.84
CA THR A 802 2.33 22.75 -54.85
C THR A 802 2.74 21.32 -55.17
N ALA A 803 1.83 20.55 -55.78
CA ALA A 803 2.05 19.17 -56.19
C ALA A 803 3.18 19.00 -57.24
N ASN A 804 3.49 20.01 -58.07
CA ASN A 804 4.63 19.94 -59.00
C ASN A 804 5.94 20.49 -58.39
N GLY A 805 6.00 20.67 -57.07
CA GLY A 805 7.22 21.06 -56.37
C GLY A 805 7.57 22.54 -56.50
N ALA A 806 6.60 23.42 -56.79
CA ALA A 806 6.79 24.87 -56.67
C ALA A 806 6.45 25.33 -55.24
N GLY A 807 7.18 26.31 -54.72
CA GLY A 807 6.99 26.82 -53.36
C GLY A 807 7.22 28.32 -53.24
N LYS A 808 6.56 28.95 -52.28
CA LYS A 808 6.75 30.37 -51.94
C LYS A 808 6.59 30.61 -50.45
N LEU A 809 7.23 31.68 -49.99
CA LEU A 809 6.96 32.31 -48.70
C LEU A 809 6.07 33.55 -48.91
N SER A 810 5.12 33.76 -48.02
CA SER A 810 4.27 34.96 -48.01
C SER A 810 3.95 35.39 -46.58
N SER A 811 3.80 36.68 -46.37
CA SER A 811 3.41 37.24 -45.06
C SER A 811 1.97 36.84 -44.71
N SER A 812 1.70 36.50 -43.45
CA SER A 812 0.34 36.34 -42.93
C SER A 812 -0.51 37.60 -43.08
N HIS A 813 0.09 38.79 -43.08
CA HIS A 813 -0.61 40.08 -43.33
C HIS A 813 -1.09 40.24 -44.76
N ASP A 814 -0.53 39.46 -45.70
CA ASP A 814 -1.04 39.37 -47.06
C ASP A 814 -2.39 38.64 -47.08
N TYR A 815 -2.79 37.90 -46.03
CA TYR A 815 -4.10 37.25 -45.97
C TYR A 815 -5.08 38.11 -45.15
N PRO A 816 -5.99 38.89 -45.76
CA PRO A 816 -6.95 39.70 -45.01
C PRO A 816 -7.88 38.86 -44.15
N VAL A 817 -8.18 39.35 -42.96
CA VAL A 817 -9.29 38.84 -42.13
C VAL A 817 -10.60 39.08 -42.89
N ARG A 818 -11.37 38.00 -43.10
CA ARG A 818 -12.68 37.99 -43.78
C ARG A 818 -13.71 37.28 -42.90
N GLY A 819 -14.98 37.41 -43.24
CA GLY A 819 -16.04 36.60 -42.62
C GLY A 819 -15.95 35.13 -43.03
N ARG A 820 -16.11 34.21 -42.08
CA ARG A 820 -16.12 32.75 -42.35
C ARG A 820 -17.21 32.36 -43.35
N GLY A 821 -16.99 31.27 -44.08
CA GLY A 821 -17.94 30.69 -45.03
C GLY A 821 -17.97 31.37 -46.40
N GLY A 822 -17.13 32.37 -46.65
CA GLY A 822 -16.87 32.93 -47.97
C GLY A 822 -15.96 32.05 -48.83
N GLN A 823 -15.74 32.45 -50.08
CA GLN A 823 -14.78 31.78 -50.98
C GLN A 823 -13.31 32.15 -50.68
N GLY A 824 -13.06 33.02 -49.69
CA GLY A 824 -11.73 33.50 -49.37
C GLY A 824 -11.11 34.42 -50.44
N VAL A 825 -9.81 34.60 -50.38
CA VAL A 825 -8.97 35.29 -51.38
C VAL A 825 -8.13 34.28 -52.17
N ARG A 826 -7.55 34.71 -53.28
CA ARG A 826 -6.63 33.89 -54.07
C ARG A 826 -5.30 33.73 -53.32
N ALA A 827 -4.90 32.50 -53.03
CA ALA A 827 -3.69 32.08 -52.33
C ALA A 827 -2.55 31.69 -53.27
N MET A 828 -2.88 31.42 -54.53
CA MET A 828 -1.99 31.25 -55.67
C MET A 828 -2.85 31.30 -56.95
N ASP A 829 -2.34 31.88 -58.03
CA ASP A 829 -3.08 31.92 -59.30
C ASP A 829 -3.12 30.57 -60.03
N ALA A 830 -4.32 30.16 -60.45
CA ALA A 830 -4.56 28.86 -61.09
C ALA A 830 -3.92 28.76 -62.49
N ALA A 831 -3.66 29.90 -63.14
CA ALA A 831 -2.95 29.97 -64.42
C ALA A 831 -1.42 29.76 -64.29
N MET A 832 -0.87 29.83 -63.08
CA MET A 832 0.57 29.73 -62.82
C MET A 832 1.03 28.27 -62.72
N ARG A 833 2.12 27.93 -63.40
CA ARG A 833 2.72 26.58 -63.50
C ARG A 833 3.10 26.00 -62.13
N GLY A 834 2.20 25.23 -61.49
CA GLY A 834 2.49 24.59 -60.20
C GLY A 834 1.65 23.35 -59.84
N GLY A 835 0.47 23.17 -60.45
CA GLY A 835 -0.47 22.11 -60.02
C GLY A 835 -1.22 22.49 -58.73
N ALA A 836 -2.01 21.57 -58.17
CA ALA A 836 -2.78 21.80 -56.95
C ALA A 836 -1.88 22.14 -55.74
N LEU A 837 -2.36 22.99 -54.83
CA LEU A 837 -1.71 23.21 -53.55
C LEU A 837 -1.74 21.93 -52.72
N LEU A 838 -0.59 21.57 -52.15
CA LEU A 838 -0.43 20.35 -51.37
C LEU A 838 -0.34 20.62 -49.88
N ALA A 839 0.41 21.65 -49.48
CA ALA A 839 0.63 21.99 -48.09
C ALA A 839 0.84 23.49 -47.91
N SER A 840 0.38 24.02 -46.78
CA SER A 840 0.72 25.38 -46.37
C SER A 840 0.64 25.53 -44.87
N PHE A 841 1.67 26.05 -44.23
CA PHE A 841 1.74 26.18 -42.77
C PHE A 841 2.74 27.30 -42.41
N PRO A 842 2.62 27.88 -41.21
CA PRO A 842 3.60 28.84 -40.71
C PRO A 842 4.97 28.15 -40.52
N VAL A 843 6.05 28.86 -40.82
CA VAL A 843 7.43 28.42 -40.70
C VAL A 843 8.31 29.57 -40.23
N ASP A 844 9.43 29.26 -39.58
CA ASP A 844 10.52 30.21 -39.37
C ASP A 844 11.54 30.15 -40.52
N LEU A 845 12.35 31.21 -40.68
CA LEU A 845 13.33 31.25 -41.78
C LEU A 845 14.48 30.25 -41.59
N SER A 846 14.81 29.92 -40.34
CA SER A 846 15.77 28.87 -40.00
C SER A 846 15.28 27.49 -40.42
N ASP A 847 13.96 27.25 -40.39
CA ASP A 847 13.36 25.93 -40.62
C ASP A 847 13.75 25.29 -41.96
N GLN A 848 13.51 23.99 -42.04
CA GLN A 848 13.68 23.22 -43.26
C GLN A 848 12.38 22.47 -43.58
N ILE A 849 12.24 22.05 -44.83
CA ILE A 849 11.14 21.20 -45.26
C ILE A 849 11.66 19.99 -45.99
N MET A 850 10.94 18.88 -45.87
CA MET A 850 11.16 17.70 -46.69
C MET A 850 9.96 17.46 -47.59
N LEU A 851 10.22 17.30 -48.88
CA LEU A 851 9.22 16.94 -49.87
C LEU A 851 9.45 15.50 -50.31
N ALA A 852 8.39 14.71 -50.45
CA ALA A 852 8.46 13.37 -51.04
C ALA A 852 7.51 13.23 -52.23
N THR A 853 7.95 12.53 -53.26
CA THR A 853 7.21 12.33 -54.52
C THR A 853 6.49 10.99 -54.60
N SER A 854 5.55 10.89 -55.54
CA SER A 854 4.81 9.66 -55.85
C SER A 854 5.69 8.51 -56.36
N LYS A 855 6.92 8.79 -56.78
CA LYS A 855 7.91 7.78 -57.21
C LYS A 855 8.94 7.44 -56.12
N GLY A 856 8.74 7.96 -54.90
CA GLY A 856 9.58 7.68 -53.75
C GLY A 856 10.88 8.49 -53.69
N GLN A 857 11.00 9.59 -54.44
CA GLN A 857 12.12 10.52 -54.28
C GLN A 857 11.81 11.47 -53.12
N SER A 858 12.82 11.79 -52.30
CA SER A 858 12.72 12.77 -51.24
C SER A 858 13.79 13.85 -51.39
N ILE A 859 13.49 15.08 -50.97
CA ILE A 859 14.46 16.18 -50.90
C ILE A 859 14.22 16.99 -49.64
N ARG A 860 15.31 17.38 -48.98
CA ARG A 860 15.31 18.32 -47.84
C ARG A 860 15.81 19.68 -48.32
N VAL A 861 15.06 20.73 -48.05
CA VAL A 861 15.32 22.10 -48.53
C VAL A 861 15.17 23.09 -47.38
N PRO A 862 16.16 23.97 -47.13
CA PRO A 862 16.03 25.07 -46.18
C PRO A 862 14.95 26.07 -46.60
N VAL A 863 14.18 26.58 -45.63
CA VAL A 863 13.13 27.58 -45.85
C VAL A 863 13.72 28.90 -46.31
N GLU A 864 14.86 29.33 -45.76
CA GLU A 864 15.58 30.55 -46.15
C GLU A 864 15.81 30.65 -47.68
N GLY A 865 16.00 29.52 -48.36
CA GLY A 865 16.22 29.46 -49.81
C GLY A 865 14.95 29.62 -50.67
N ILE A 866 13.76 29.66 -50.08
CA ILE A 866 12.48 29.76 -50.78
C ILE A 866 12.08 31.23 -50.90
N SER A 867 11.84 31.70 -52.13
CA SER A 867 11.58 33.12 -52.36
C SER A 867 10.30 33.62 -51.68
N PHE A 868 10.42 34.78 -51.01
CA PHE A 868 9.28 35.56 -50.56
C PHE A 868 8.55 36.19 -51.76
N ARG A 869 7.23 36.06 -51.81
CA ARG A 869 6.37 36.55 -52.89
C ARG A 869 5.01 36.99 -52.34
N SER A 870 4.26 37.73 -53.15
CA SER A 870 2.88 38.05 -52.78
C SER A 870 2.03 36.78 -52.65
N ARG A 871 0.93 36.90 -51.91
CA ARG A 871 -0.05 35.83 -51.73
C ARG A 871 -0.51 35.26 -53.06
N GLY A 872 -0.88 36.08 -54.03
CA GLY A 872 -1.42 35.64 -55.32
C GLY A 872 -0.39 35.06 -56.29
N ALA A 873 0.91 35.35 -56.11
CA ALA A 873 1.97 34.96 -57.03
C ALA A 873 2.24 33.44 -57.04
N GLY A 874 2.76 32.94 -58.16
CA GLY A 874 3.29 31.58 -58.28
C GLY A 874 4.59 31.39 -57.49
N GLY A 875 4.94 30.14 -57.19
CA GLY A 875 6.18 29.78 -56.47
C GLY A 875 7.41 29.66 -57.36
N VAL A 876 8.59 29.55 -56.72
CA VAL A 876 9.83 29.10 -57.34
C VAL A 876 9.94 27.58 -57.27
N LYS A 877 10.73 26.97 -58.16
CA LYS A 877 10.91 25.52 -58.16
C LYS A 877 11.72 25.10 -56.93
N VAL A 878 11.09 24.40 -56.00
CA VAL A 878 11.69 23.85 -54.77
C VAL A 878 12.10 22.40 -54.99
N PHE A 879 11.29 21.62 -55.72
CA PHE A 879 11.60 20.25 -56.13
C PHE A 879 11.36 20.09 -57.63
N ASN A 880 12.40 19.67 -58.35
CA ASN A 880 12.28 19.30 -59.75
C ASN A 880 11.67 17.90 -59.90
N THR A 881 10.36 17.81 -60.15
CA THR A 881 9.69 16.53 -60.44
C THR A 881 9.85 16.12 -61.91
N SER A 882 9.99 14.81 -62.15
CA SER A 882 10.00 14.24 -63.51
C SER A 882 8.61 14.26 -64.15
N ASP A 883 8.49 13.99 -65.46
CA ASP A 883 7.17 13.86 -66.10
C ASP A 883 6.30 12.79 -65.42
N GLY A 884 5.08 13.19 -65.06
CA GLY A 884 4.10 12.37 -64.33
C GLY A 884 4.44 12.10 -62.85
N GLU A 885 5.47 12.75 -62.31
CA GLU A 885 5.83 12.69 -60.89
C GLU A 885 5.30 13.93 -60.16
N VAL A 886 4.68 13.71 -59.01
CA VAL A 886 4.12 14.78 -58.17
C VAL A 886 4.62 14.62 -56.74
N VAL A 887 4.77 15.73 -56.04
CA VAL A 887 4.93 15.75 -54.58
C VAL A 887 3.63 15.23 -53.97
N VAL A 888 3.76 14.28 -53.05
CA VAL A 888 2.64 13.63 -52.33
C VAL A 888 2.64 13.95 -50.84
N SER A 889 3.76 14.43 -50.28
CA SER A 889 3.81 14.89 -48.90
C SER A 889 4.88 15.97 -48.70
N VAL A 890 4.60 16.86 -47.75
CA VAL A 890 5.54 17.87 -47.27
C VAL A 890 5.58 17.75 -45.75
N ALA A 891 6.78 17.55 -45.20
CA ALA A 891 7.01 17.56 -43.77
C ALA A 891 7.77 18.83 -43.39
N TRP A 892 7.29 19.50 -42.35
CA TRP A 892 8.03 20.56 -41.67
C TRP A 892 9.13 19.95 -40.80
N ILE A 893 10.32 20.53 -40.86
CA ILE A 893 11.47 20.16 -40.05
C ILE A 893 11.95 21.44 -39.38
N ALA A 894 11.65 21.60 -38.09
CA ALA A 894 12.24 22.67 -37.31
C ALA A 894 13.78 22.58 -37.38
N ASP A 895 14.46 23.69 -37.59
CA ASP A 895 15.91 23.66 -37.75
C ASP A 895 16.61 23.24 -36.47
N GLN A 896 17.71 22.52 -36.66
CA GLN A 896 18.63 22.19 -35.58
C GLN A 896 19.74 23.22 -35.62
N ASP A 897 19.55 24.34 -34.92
CA ASP A 897 20.71 25.15 -34.59
C ASP A 897 21.48 24.40 -33.50
N ASP A 898 22.52 23.67 -33.93
CA ASP A 898 23.47 22.97 -33.06
C ASP A 898 24.28 24.03 -32.28
N GLY A 899 23.67 24.70 -31.29
CA GLY A 899 24.47 25.59 -30.44
C GLY A 899 23.79 26.51 -29.44
N GLU A 900 22.60 27.07 -29.66
CA GLU A 900 22.07 28.13 -28.79
C GLU A 900 20.59 27.95 -28.44
N ASP A 901 20.32 27.95 -27.13
CA ASP A 901 19.05 28.12 -26.40
C ASP A 901 17.74 27.58 -26.98
N VAL A 902 17.51 26.28 -26.79
CA VAL A 902 16.15 25.70 -26.75
C VAL A 902 15.46 25.96 -25.38
N GLY A 903 16.13 26.64 -24.45
CA GLY A 903 15.64 26.91 -23.09
C GLY A 903 14.84 28.21 -22.90
N GLU A 904 15.02 29.22 -23.75
CA GLU A 904 14.42 30.55 -23.54
C GLU A 904 13.34 30.96 -24.56
N ALA A 905 13.19 30.28 -25.69
CA ALA A 905 12.29 30.75 -26.77
C ALA A 905 10.82 30.30 -26.68
N LEU A 906 10.40 29.53 -25.66
CA LEU A 906 9.02 29.05 -25.53
C LEU A 906 8.38 29.33 -24.14
N VAL A 907 9.07 30.06 -23.25
CA VAL A 907 8.51 30.53 -21.97
C VAL A 907 8.25 32.03 -22.07
N GLY A 908 7.18 32.41 -22.77
CA GLY A 908 6.73 33.80 -22.90
C GLY A 908 5.33 33.99 -22.32
N ASN A 909 5.24 34.83 -21.29
CA ASN A 909 4.06 35.30 -20.55
C ASN A 909 3.37 34.35 -19.55
N SER A 910 4.00 34.24 -18.38
CA SER A 910 3.28 34.29 -17.10
C SER A 910 3.77 35.51 -16.32
N GLU A 911 3.07 36.65 -16.45
CA GLU A 911 3.23 37.77 -15.53
C GLU A 911 2.62 37.38 -14.17
N GLU A 912 3.47 37.00 -13.21
CA GLU A 912 3.12 37.09 -11.79
C GLU A 912 3.37 38.53 -11.33
N THR A 913 2.29 39.28 -11.13
CA THR A 913 2.31 40.52 -10.35
C THR A 913 2.49 40.19 -8.87
N GLY A 914 3.74 40.09 -8.43
CA GLY A 914 4.13 40.04 -7.02
C GLY A 914 4.74 41.37 -6.58
N GLU A 915 3.91 42.29 -6.06
CA GLU A 915 4.37 43.48 -5.34
C GLU A 915 5.14 43.05 -4.07
N SER A 916 6.44 43.30 -4.06
CA SER A 916 7.25 43.26 -2.84
C SER A 916 7.26 44.64 -2.19
N THR A 917 6.36 44.87 -1.25
CA THR A 917 6.47 45.99 -0.32
C THR A 917 7.51 45.67 0.74
N ASN A 918 8.67 46.30 0.59
CA ASN A 918 9.67 46.48 1.63
C ASN A 918 9.11 47.51 2.64
N SER A 919 8.81 47.09 3.87
CA SER A 919 8.62 48.01 5.01
C SER A 919 9.32 47.47 6.25
N ALA A 920 10.41 48.15 6.61
CA ALA A 920 10.96 48.12 7.94
C ALA A 920 9.96 48.73 8.95
N GLU A 921 9.83 48.13 10.13
CA GLU A 921 9.86 48.75 11.47
C GLU A 921 9.36 47.75 12.54
N GLU A 922 10.11 47.71 13.65
CA GLU A 922 9.95 47.01 14.95
C GLU A 922 9.94 45.48 15.03
#